data_AF-A0A2H0L0V7-F1
#
_entry.id   AF-A0A2H0L0V7-F1
#
_cell.length_a   1.000
_cell.length_b   1.000
_cell.length_c   1.000
_cell.angle_alpha   90.00
_cell.angle_beta   90.00
_cell.angle_gamma   90.00
#
_symmetry.space_group_name_H-M   'P 1'
#
loop_
_entity.id
_entity.type
_entity.pdbx_description
1 polymer ?
#
loop_
_entity_poly.entity_id
_entity_poly.type
_entity_poly.pdbx_seq_one_letter_code
_entity_poly.pdbx_strand_id
1 'polypeptide(L)'
;MKILIIDNFDSFTFNLVDYFKRLECEVVVYRNTIDPSKIDAEVPDLIVFSPGPSVPKNAGNIMKIIDLYHKKYPMFGVCLGHQALIEYFGGELKFVAPVHGKSSAISHDGQTIFENIPNRFMAGRYHSLAAKRVPDCFTVSALHDDIVMAIRHKELPIEGVQFHPESVLTMKGEQGIKMIQNVLEHLVITQKKSASSLISFLKASIEGRLSITEQEEFLRSKKEVSAQELADVVDYLQGKMSMQVELPNAIDVCGTGGSVLLRINTSTIAAFVLSSLGVGVAKHGNRAASGRVGSFDVLEALGIGFQENAREIEHMYKKTKLAFLFARTFHPVMKHFAEVRQKIGAPTFFNILGPLLSPAHVQRQVIGTAFRDKMHLIAEAARLLGKERIAVVCGEDGLDEVTLTGTTHVVELKNGKIEKYSLRPEDFGVQPAKFSEIEGGTLSENKEIAERILSGKSKTRHTDLILMNCALALRIAGIEEDVKRGFVLAKSALAAGKAHASLEQARMYSNIPSILLEIVQNKMGEVEERKMQTPLANFKQNLSCSDRSFKRSLRSAVEHAGPDSGLVRVISEIKRASPSAGTLRDAENFSPLAIAQQYEAAKVAAISVLTDTKYFGGRLEDLTQVSAATQRTPLLCKDFIIDEYQIYEARTYGADAILLIAAILTEDQIKRFIAIARELKMDALCEVHTEEEVLKVLAAGAEIIGINNRDLHTFEIDLQTTHDLAPLIPKSKIIVSESGFVSGEDVAQLPPNVNAILVGTSLMRAQNIPEKLDELMNAKSLSSTF
;
A
#
# COMPACT_ATOMS: atom_id res chain seq x y z
N MET A 1 18.75 -3.41 -41.07
CA MET A 1 19.43 -3.20 -39.78
C MET A 1 20.61 -2.29 -40.01
N LYS A 2 20.89 -1.37 -39.07
CA LYS A 2 22.01 -0.44 -39.16
C LYS A 2 23.19 -0.94 -38.32
N ILE A 3 24.31 -1.23 -38.97
CA ILE A 3 25.51 -1.78 -38.35
C ILE A 3 26.58 -0.71 -38.31
N LEU A 4 27.06 -0.40 -37.11
CA LEU A 4 28.19 0.50 -36.94
C LEU A 4 29.47 -0.32 -36.79
N ILE A 5 30.40 -0.17 -37.73
CA ILE A 5 31.72 -0.80 -37.66
C ILE A 5 32.76 0.21 -37.20
N ILE A 6 33.45 -0.11 -36.11
CA ILE A 6 34.63 0.61 -35.64
C ILE A 6 35.87 -0.02 -36.26
N ASP A 7 36.43 0.67 -37.25
CA ASP A 7 37.61 0.26 -38.01
C ASP A 7 38.90 0.55 -37.22
N ASN A 8 39.63 -0.51 -36.88
CA ASN A 8 40.91 -0.44 -36.17
C ASN A 8 42.13 -0.49 -37.12
N PHE A 9 41.97 -0.05 -38.37
CA PHE A 9 43.02 0.02 -39.39
C PHE A 9 43.50 -1.35 -39.91
N ASP A 10 42.61 -2.33 -39.98
CA ASP A 10 42.92 -3.62 -40.59
C ASP A 10 42.61 -3.65 -42.10
N SER A 11 43.38 -4.46 -42.83
CA SER A 11 43.21 -4.61 -44.28
C SER A 11 41.94 -5.39 -44.65
N PHE A 12 41.37 -6.15 -43.71
CA PHE A 12 40.20 -7.00 -43.92
C PHE A 12 38.88 -6.39 -43.41
N THR A 13 38.88 -5.20 -42.78
CA THR A 13 37.67 -4.56 -42.27
C THR A 13 36.56 -4.46 -43.33
N PHE A 14 36.91 -4.17 -44.59
CA PHE A 14 35.92 -4.03 -45.66
C PHE A 14 35.33 -5.37 -46.15
N ASN A 15 35.95 -6.51 -45.84
CA ASN A 15 35.32 -7.81 -46.07
C ASN A 15 34.18 -8.04 -45.06
N LEU A 16 34.34 -7.60 -43.81
CA LEU A 16 33.23 -7.59 -42.85
C LEU A 16 32.11 -6.65 -43.32
N VAL A 17 32.45 -5.46 -43.81
CA VAL A 17 31.47 -4.53 -44.42
C VAL A 17 30.71 -5.21 -45.55
N ASP A 18 31.40 -5.92 -46.45
CA ASP A 18 30.78 -6.65 -47.55
C ASP A 18 29.82 -7.75 -47.05
N TYR A 19 30.22 -8.53 -46.04
CA TYR A 19 29.35 -9.56 -45.46
C TYR A 19 28.06 -8.98 -44.89
N PHE A 20 28.13 -7.89 -44.14
CA PHE A 20 26.92 -7.23 -43.63
C PHE A 20 26.06 -6.63 -44.76
N LYS A 21 26.67 -6.05 -45.80
CA LYS A 21 25.93 -5.53 -46.97
C LYS A 21 25.23 -6.64 -47.76
N ARG A 22 25.88 -7.80 -47.92
CA ARG A 22 25.28 -8.98 -48.57
C ARG A 22 24.09 -9.55 -47.79
N LEU A 23 24.02 -9.27 -46.49
CA LEU A 23 22.88 -9.58 -45.62
C LEU A 23 21.92 -8.39 -45.50
N GLU A 24 21.91 -7.49 -46.50
CA GLU A 24 20.99 -6.35 -46.62
C GLU A 24 21.04 -5.35 -45.45
N CYS A 25 22.17 -5.26 -44.75
CA CYS A 25 22.36 -4.28 -43.69
C CYS A 25 22.86 -2.94 -44.23
N GLU A 26 22.39 -1.85 -43.63
CA GLU A 26 22.99 -0.53 -43.76
C GLU A 26 24.26 -0.52 -42.90
N VAL A 27 25.42 -0.22 -43.49
CA VAL A 27 26.70 -0.26 -42.76
C VAL A 27 27.33 1.12 -42.73
N VAL A 28 27.52 1.64 -41.52
CA VAL A 28 28.28 2.87 -41.25
C VAL A 28 29.64 2.48 -40.69
N VAL A 29 30.72 3.09 -41.21
CA VAL A 29 32.08 2.78 -40.78
C VAL A 29 32.73 4.04 -40.22
N TYR A 30 33.18 3.95 -38.96
CA TYR A 30 33.99 4.99 -38.34
C TYR A 30 35.36 4.42 -37.97
N ARG A 31 36.41 5.24 -38.08
CA ARG A 31 37.72 4.89 -37.53
C ARG A 31 37.63 4.84 -36.01
N ASN A 32 38.47 4.03 -35.37
CA ASN A 32 38.54 3.93 -33.91
C ASN A 32 38.94 5.25 -33.19
N THR A 33 39.30 6.30 -33.92
CA THR A 33 39.54 7.65 -33.41
C THR A 33 38.27 8.52 -33.32
N ILE A 34 37.12 7.99 -33.73
CA ILE A 34 35.83 8.70 -33.65
C ILE A 34 35.53 9.14 -32.22
N ASP A 35 35.01 10.37 -32.08
CA ASP A 35 34.46 10.84 -30.83
C ASP A 35 33.21 9.99 -30.48
N PRO A 36 33.18 9.29 -29.33
CA PRO A 36 32.05 8.45 -28.97
C PRO A 36 30.70 9.18 -29.00
N SER A 37 30.64 10.49 -28.71
CA SER A 37 29.39 11.26 -28.75
C SER A 37 28.70 11.27 -30.12
N LYS A 38 29.44 11.05 -31.21
CA LYS A 38 28.88 10.96 -32.56
C LYS A 38 28.15 9.64 -32.82
N ILE A 39 28.40 8.60 -32.01
CA ILE A 39 27.74 7.30 -32.14
C ILE A 39 26.26 7.40 -31.77
N ASP A 40 25.89 8.28 -30.85
CA ASP A 40 24.49 8.47 -30.45
C ASP A 40 23.60 8.98 -31.59
N ALA A 41 24.17 9.71 -32.56
CA ALA A 41 23.44 10.15 -33.73
C ALA A 41 23.16 9.02 -34.73
N GLU A 42 23.95 7.94 -34.70
CA GLU A 42 23.79 6.84 -35.66
C GLU A 42 22.69 5.87 -35.28
N VAL A 43 22.39 5.71 -33.98
CA VAL A 43 21.43 4.74 -33.42
C VAL A 43 21.61 3.32 -34.03
N PRO A 44 22.78 2.69 -33.82
CA PRO A 44 23.07 1.39 -34.43
C PRO A 44 22.27 0.24 -33.79
N ASP A 45 21.96 -0.77 -34.60
CA ASP A 45 21.40 -2.05 -34.15
C ASP A 45 22.48 -3.01 -33.60
N LEU A 46 23.73 -2.83 -34.03
CA LEU A 46 24.90 -3.61 -33.62
C LEU A 46 26.15 -2.76 -33.77
N ILE A 47 27.04 -2.79 -32.77
CA ILE A 47 28.39 -2.24 -32.88
C ILE A 47 29.38 -3.39 -33.13
N VAL A 48 30.15 -3.29 -34.20
CA VAL A 48 31.18 -4.28 -34.57
C VAL A 48 32.56 -3.67 -34.41
N PHE A 49 33.41 -4.30 -33.62
CA PHE A 49 34.81 -3.93 -33.50
C PHE A 49 35.64 -4.81 -34.43
N SER A 50 36.17 -4.19 -35.47
CA SER A 50 37.00 -4.87 -36.49
C SER A 50 38.35 -5.34 -35.92
N PRO A 51 39.06 -6.21 -36.64
CA PRO A 51 40.47 -6.49 -36.38
C PRO A 51 41.34 -5.23 -36.50
N GLY A 52 42.58 -5.29 -36.03
CA GLY A 52 43.53 -4.20 -36.17
C GLY A 52 44.92 -4.57 -35.66
N PRO A 53 45.96 -3.84 -36.07
CA PRO A 53 47.26 -3.90 -35.42
C PRO A 53 47.19 -3.33 -33.99
N SER A 54 48.23 -3.58 -33.19
CA SER A 54 48.38 -3.09 -31.81
C SER A 54 47.66 -3.92 -30.74
N VAL A 55 47.58 -3.37 -29.53
CA VAL A 55 46.93 -3.94 -28.34
C VAL A 55 45.72 -3.07 -27.96
N PRO A 56 44.70 -3.61 -27.27
CA PRO A 56 43.44 -2.89 -27.04
C PRO A 56 43.61 -1.52 -26.37
N LYS A 57 44.46 -1.40 -25.35
CA LYS A 57 44.76 -0.11 -24.69
C LYS A 57 45.27 1.00 -25.62
N ASN A 58 45.82 0.65 -26.77
CA ASN A 58 46.36 1.59 -27.76
C ASN A 58 45.44 1.74 -28.99
N ALA A 59 44.27 1.08 -29.01
CA ALA A 59 43.36 1.04 -30.14
C ALA A 59 42.32 2.18 -30.08
N GLY A 60 42.82 3.43 -30.10
CA GLY A 60 42.00 4.63 -30.15
C GLY A 60 40.97 4.70 -29.00
N ASN A 61 39.73 5.00 -29.34
CA ASN A 61 38.62 5.17 -28.41
C ASN A 61 37.85 3.87 -28.14
N ILE A 62 38.33 2.70 -28.57
CA ILE A 62 37.57 1.44 -28.47
C ILE A 62 37.09 1.16 -27.03
N MET A 63 37.98 1.30 -26.04
CA MET A 63 37.65 1.04 -24.63
C MET A 63 36.57 1.99 -24.12
N LYS A 64 36.63 3.26 -24.53
CA LYS A 64 35.65 4.28 -24.17
C LYS A 64 34.29 4.04 -24.84
N ILE A 65 34.30 3.53 -26.08
CA ILE A 65 33.07 3.15 -26.79
C ILE A 65 32.41 1.95 -26.11
N ILE A 66 33.18 0.91 -25.72
CA ILE A 66 32.65 -0.22 -24.96
C ILE A 66 32.06 0.29 -23.64
N ASP A 67 32.77 1.15 -22.93
CA ASP A 67 32.33 1.71 -21.65
C ASP A 67 30.95 2.39 -21.73
N LEU A 68 30.79 3.27 -22.71
CA LEU A 68 29.56 4.04 -22.87
C LEU A 68 28.38 3.20 -23.39
N TYR A 69 28.65 2.15 -24.16
CA TYR A 69 27.61 1.54 -25.00
C TYR A 69 27.35 0.04 -24.77
N HIS A 70 28.16 -0.68 -23.97
CA HIS A 70 27.99 -2.14 -23.79
C HIS A 70 26.64 -2.55 -23.18
N LYS A 71 25.97 -1.64 -22.46
CA LYS A 71 24.60 -1.84 -21.93
C LYS A 71 23.50 -1.33 -22.86
N LYS A 72 23.86 -0.54 -23.87
CA LYS A 72 22.92 0.13 -24.79
C LYS A 72 22.74 -0.62 -26.09
N TYR A 73 23.82 -1.16 -26.66
CA TYR A 73 23.81 -1.82 -27.96
C TYR A 73 24.47 -3.21 -27.89
N PRO A 74 23.98 -4.18 -28.68
CA PRO A 74 24.70 -5.42 -28.93
C PRO A 74 26.10 -5.16 -29.51
N MET A 75 27.06 -6.01 -29.17
CA MET A 75 28.45 -5.86 -29.61
C MET A 75 29.04 -7.16 -30.16
N PHE A 76 29.78 -7.05 -31.26
CA PHE A 76 30.55 -8.15 -31.82
C PHE A 76 32.02 -7.75 -32.03
N GLY A 77 32.95 -8.48 -31.43
CA GLY A 77 34.39 -8.21 -31.55
C GLY A 77 35.13 -9.23 -32.41
N VAL A 78 35.96 -8.79 -33.35
CA VAL A 78 36.82 -9.67 -34.17
C VAL A 78 38.28 -9.37 -33.91
N CYS A 79 39.08 -10.40 -33.61
CA CYS A 79 40.52 -10.32 -33.33
C CYS A 79 40.87 -9.26 -32.27
N LEU A 80 41.33 -8.07 -32.66
CA LEU A 80 41.57 -6.95 -31.73
C LEU A 80 40.30 -6.52 -30.99
N GLY A 81 39.14 -6.54 -31.65
CA GLY A 81 37.85 -6.26 -31.02
C GLY A 81 37.49 -7.28 -29.94
N HIS A 82 37.76 -8.57 -30.19
CA HIS A 82 37.58 -9.63 -29.20
C HIS A 82 38.51 -9.43 -27.99
N GLN A 83 39.76 -9.06 -28.23
CA GLN A 83 40.75 -8.76 -27.19
C GLN A 83 40.33 -7.56 -26.34
N ALA A 84 39.77 -6.52 -26.96
CA ALA A 84 39.28 -5.33 -26.27
C ALA A 84 38.09 -5.63 -25.35
N LEU A 85 37.16 -6.49 -25.78
CA LEU A 85 36.06 -6.95 -24.93
C LEU A 85 36.60 -7.68 -23.70
N ILE A 86 37.54 -8.62 -23.88
CA ILE A 86 38.14 -9.35 -22.75
C ILE A 86 38.82 -8.39 -21.78
N GLU A 87 39.67 -7.48 -22.28
CA GLU A 87 40.42 -6.54 -21.45
C GLU A 87 39.48 -5.56 -20.71
N TYR A 88 38.44 -5.04 -21.37
CA TYR A 88 37.47 -4.11 -20.77
C TYR A 88 36.75 -4.72 -19.57
N PHE A 89 36.29 -5.97 -19.69
CA PHE A 89 35.60 -6.67 -18.60
C PHE A 89 36.57 -7.29 -17.56
N GLY A 90 37.85 -6.88 -17.54
CA GLY A 90 38.82 -7.27 -16.50
C GLY A 90 39.67 -8.51 -16.80
N GLY A 91 39.71 -8.94 -18.07
CA GLY A 91 40.50 -10.07 -18.52
C GLY A 91 41.97 -9.73 -18.70
N GLU A 92 42.81 -10.76 -18.85
CA GLU A 92 44.25 -10.61 -19.08
C GLU A 92 44.63 -11.24 -20.43
N LEU A 93 45.46 -10.54 -21.22
CA LEU A 93 45.97 -11.02 -22.51
C LEU A 93 47.44 -11.48 -22.37
N LYS A 94 47.85 -12.46 -23.17
CA LYS A 94 49.24 -12.93 -23.28
C LYS A 94 49.69 -12.95 -24.74
N PHE A 95 50.99 -12.80 -24.95
CA PHE A 95 51.60 -13.06 -26.24
C PHE A 95 51.59 -14.57 -26.53
N VAL A 96 51.26 -14.90 -27.76
CA VAL A 96 51.32 -16.26 -28.32
C VAL A 96 52.21 -16.24 -29.55
N ALA A 97 52.74 -17.40 -29.94
CA ALA A 97 53.56 -17.52 -31.15
C ALA A 97 52.81 -16.91 -32.34
N PRO A 98 53.40 -15.93 -33.07
CA PRO A 98 52.70 -15.25 -34.15
C PRO A 98 52.23 -16.23 -35.21
N VAL A 99 50.94 -16.19 -35.51
CA VAL A 99 50.34 -16.97 -36.60
C VAL A 99 49.91 -15.97 -37.66
N HIS A 100 50.63 -15.91 -38.78
CA HIS A 100 50.27 -15.07 -39.92
C HIS A 100 49.76 -15.95 -41.07
N GLY A 101 48.45 -15.89 -41.34
CA GLY A 101 47.87 -16.54 -42.51
C GLY A 101 47.84 -18.07 -42.45
N LYS A 102 47.76 -18.66 -41.25
CA LYS A 102 47.51 -20.11 -41.11
C LYS A 102 46.04 -20.38 -40.80
N SER A 103 45.53 -21.44 -41.38
CA SER A 103 44.23 -22.00 -41.03
C SER A 103 44.39 -22.96 -39.86
N SER A 104 43.53 -22.88 -38.85
CA SER A 104 43.56 -23.73 -37.66
C SER A 104 42.18 -24.34 -37.39
N ALA A 105 42.17 -25.57 -36.88
CA ALA A 105 40.93 -26.25 -36.52
C ALA A 105 40.36 -25.70 -35.20
N ILE A 106 39.17 -25.12 -35.25
CA ILE A 106 38.46 -24.52 -34.11
C ILE A 106 37.37 -25.48 -33.64
N SER A 107 37.35 -25.78 -32.34
CA SER A 107 36.24 -26.47 -31.67
C SER A 107 35.35 -25.46 -30.95
N HIS A 108 34.03 -25.62 -31.01
CA HIS A 108 33.05 -24.71 -30.40
C HIS A 108 31.91 -25.45 -29.68
N ASP A 109 31.06 -24.70 -28.98
CA ASP A 109 29.91 -25.25 -28.24
C ASP A 109 28.64 -25.43 -29.09
N GLY A 110 28.62 -24.85 -30.30
CA GLY A 110 27.51 -25.00 -31.27
C GLY A 110 26.33 -24.08 -31.00
N GLN A 111 26.48 -23.14 -30.05
CA GLN A 111 25.43 -22.21 -29.67
C GLN A 111 25.65 -20.85 -30.33
N THR A 112 24.55 -20.10 -30.46
CA THR A 112 24.52 -18.70 -30.93
C THR A 112 25.27 -18.48 -32.25
N ILE A 113 26.41 -17.78 -32.25
CA ILE A 113 27.19 -17.46 -33.44
C ILE A 113 27.72 -18.72 -34.15
N PHE A 114 27.80 -19.85 -33.44
CA PHE A 114 28.24 -21.15 -33.97
C PHE A 114 27.10 -22.07 -34.38
N GLU A 115 25.84 -21.63 -34.29
CA GLU A 115 24.69 -22.45 -34.67
C GLU A 115 24.80 -22.88 -36.15
N ASN A 116 24.63 -24.17 -36.41
CA ASN A 116 24.75 -24.78 -37.73
C ASN A 116 26.12 -24.56 -38.42
N ILE A 117 27.18 -24.31 -37.65
CA ILE A 117 28.57 -24.33 -38.13
C ILE A 117 29.17 -25.71 -37.78
N PRO A 118 29.89 -26.38 -38.71
CA PRO A 118 30.53 -27.66 -38.43
C PRO A 118 31.54 -27.58 -37.28
N ASN A 119 31.49 -28.56 -36.36
CA ASN A 119 32.44 -28.68 -35.26
C ASN A 119 33.32 -29.92 -35.48
N ARG A 120 34.62 -29.81 -35.77
CA ARG A 120 35.49 -28.62 -35.88
C ARG A 120 35.42 -27.98 -37.27
N PHE A 121 35.72 -26.68 -37.37
CA PHE A 121 35.92 -25.98 -38.65
C PHE A 121 37.28 -25.32 -38.76
N MET A 122 37.68 -24.95 -39.97
CA MET A 122 38.97 -24.34 -40.26
C MET A 122 38.84 -22.82 -40.34
N ALA A 123 39.58 -22.07 -39.50
CA ALA A 123 39.54 -20.61 -39.46
C ALA A 123 40.92 -19.96 -39.62
N GLY A 124 40.97 -18.83 -40.32
CA GLY A 124 42.17 -18.01 -40.49
C GLY A 124 42.56 -17.25 -39.21
N ARG A 125 43.82 -17.40 -38.80
CA ARG A 125 44.40 -16.72 -37.64
C ARG A 125 45.53 -15.77 -38.06
N TYR A 126 45.52 -14.57 -37.48
CA TYR A 126 46.46 -13.48 -37.75
C TYR A 126 46.99 -12.80 -36.48
N HIS A 127 46.76 -13.40 -35.31
CA HIS A 127 46.98 -12.77 -34.01
C HIS A 127 48.31 -13.19 -33.35
N SER A 128 48.90 -12.27 -32.58
CA SER A 128 50.05 -12.49 -31.69
C SER A 128 49.69 -12.37 -30.21
N LEU A 129 48.41 -12.07 -29.91
CA LEU A 129 47.84 -12.00 -28.57
C LEU A 129 46.66 -12.96 -28.44
N ALA A 130 46.48 -13.54 -27.26
CA ALA A 130 45.30 -14.32 -26.92
C ALA A 130 44.93 -14.13 -25.45
N ALA A 131 43.72 -14.52 -25.07
CA ALA A 131 43.29 -14.50 -23.68
C ALA A 131 44.20 -15.40 -22.82
N LYS A 132 44.74 -14.85 -21.74
CA LYS A 132 45.35 -15.59 -20.64
C LYS A 132 44.32 -15.89 -19.56
N ARG A 133 43.48 -14.91 -19.24
CA ARG A 133 42.36 -15.04 -18.30
C ARG A 133 41.11 -14.40 -18.91
N VAL A 134 40.04 -15.19 -18.98
CA VAL A 134 38.71 -14.72 -19.39
C VAL A 134 37.92 -14.39 -18.12
N PRO A 135 37.28 -13.21 -18.04
CA PRO A 135 36.43 -12.83 -16.91
C PRO A 135 35.23 -13.75 -16.71
N ASP A 136 34.74 -13.86 -15.48
CA ASP A 136 33.61 -14.73 -15.12
C ASP A 136 32.28 -14.33 -15.77
N CYS A 137 32.15 -13.09 -16.25
CA CYS A 137 30.98 -12.65 -17.01
C CYS A 137 30.91 -13.28 -18.42
N PHE A 138 31.99 -13.92 -18.89
CA PHE A 138 32.05 -14.59 -20.17
C PHE A 138 32.07 -16.12 -20.02
N THR A 139 31.46 -16.77 -21.00
CA THR A 139 31.63 -18.20 -21.30
C THR A 139 32.60 -18.33 -22.47
N VAL A 140 33.59 -19.22 -22.38
CA VAL A 140 34.46 -19.55 -23.51
C VAL A 140 33.69 -20.45 -24.47
N SER A 141 33.32 -19.91 -25.64
CA SER A 141 32.44 -20.59 -26.61
C SER A 141 33.19 -21.29 -27.74
N ALA A 142 34.49 -21.01 -27.92
CA ALA A 142 35.35 -21.74 -28.84
C ALA A 142 36.82 -21.77 -28.41
N LEU A 143 37.52 -22.83 -28.81
CA LEU A 143 38.92 -23.12 -28.48
C LEU A 143 39.68 -23.65 -29.70
N HIS A 144 40.99 -23.42 -29.71
CA HIS A 144 41.97 -24.13 -30.53
C HIS A 144 43.12 -24.55 -29.61
N ASP A 145 43.19 -25.85 -29.33
CA ASP A 145 43.98 -26.39 -28.21
C ASP A 145 43.63 -25.60 -26.92
N ASP A 146 44.60 -24.96 -26.27
CA ASP A 146 44.39 -24.16 -25.05
C ASP A 146 44.17 -22.66 -25.33
N ILE A 147 44.00 -22.26 -26.59
CA ILE A 147 43.81 -20.87 -26.98
C ILE A 147 42.32 -20.57 -27.07
N VAL A 148 41.86 -19.56 -26.33
CA VAL A 148 40.50 -19.03 -26.40
C VAL A 148 40.27 -18.41 -27.78
N MET A 149 39.29 -18.95 -28.50
CA MET A 149 38.96 -18.54 -29.86
C MET A 149 37.63 -17.80 -29.95
N ALA A 150 36.75 -17.93 -28.97
CA ALA A 150 35.56 -17.11 -28.85
C ALA A 150 35.06 -16.98 -27.40
N ILE A 151 34.37 -15.89 -27.12
CA ILE A 151 33.70 -15.60 -25.85
C ILE A 151 32.25 -15.19 -26.07
N ARG A 152 31.39 -15.54 -25.12
CA ARG A 152 29.98 -15.13 -25.05
C ARG A 152 29.63 -14.57 -23.68
N HIS A 153 29.14 -13.34 -23.61
CA HIS A 153 28.75 -12.74 -22.34
C HIS A 153 27.50 -13.45 -21.80
N LYS A 154 27.46 -13.72 -20.49
CA LYS A 154 26.37 -14.49 -19.85
C LYS A 154 25.04 -13.74 -19.81
N GLU A 155 25.09 -12.41 -19.65
CA GLU A 155 23.90 -11.56 -19.53
C GLU A 155 23.65 -10.58 -20.70
N LEU A 156 24.70 -9.97 -21.26
CA LEU A 156 24.60 -8.97 -22.33
C LEU A 156 24.71 -9.61 -23.72
N PRO A 157 24.10 -9.02 -24.77
CA PRO A 157 24.21 -9.51 -26.15
C PRO A 157 25.59 -9.15 -26.77
N ILE A 158 26.65 -9.73 -26.20
CA ILE A 158 28.04 -9.45 -26.55
C ILE A 158 28.77 -10.77 -26.80
N GLU A 159 29.33 -10.90 -27.99
CA GLU A 159 30.22 -12.02 -28.34
C GLU A 159 31.46 -11.52 -29.09
N GLY A 160 32.51 -12.33 -29.12
CA GLY A 160 33.66 -12.02 -29.94
C GLY A 160 34.49 -13.23 -30.30
N VAL A 161 35.18 -13.15 -31.43
CA VAL A 161 36.01 -14.23 -32.00
C VAL A 161 37.46 -13.76 -32.21
N GLN A 162 38.43 -14.62 -31.89
CA GLN A 162 39.86 -14.32 -32.04
C GLN A 162 40.37 -14.55 -33.47
N PHE A 163 39.66 -15.35 -34.26
CA PHE A 163 39.95 -15.59 -35.68
C PHE A 163 39.18 -14.61 -36.57
N HIS A 164 39.49 -14.63 -37.87
CA HIS A 164 38.91 -13.72 -38.86
C HIS A 164 37.81 -14.46 -39.67
N PRO A 165 36.52 -14.30 -39.35
CA PRO A 165 35.43 -14.89 -40.14
C PRO A 165 35.44 -14.43 -41.60
N GLU A 166 35.96 -13.24 -41.87
CA GLU A 166 36.05 -12.60 -43.18
C GLU A 166 37.26 -13.03 -44.03
N SER A 167 38.17 -13.83 -43.46
CA SER A 167 39.35 -14.31 -44.17
C SER A 167 38.99 -15.42 -45.16
N VAL A 168 39.64 -15.43 -46.34
CA VAL A 168 39.57 -16.54 -47.33
C VAL A 168 39.86 -17.89 -46.69
N LEU A 169 40.71 -17.93 -45.66
CA LEU A 169 41.06 -19.15 -44.94
C LEU A 169 39.91 -19.72 -44.08
N THR A 170 38.89 -18.90 -43.81
CA THR A 170 37.64 -19.24 -43.11
C THR A 170 36.47 -19.37 -44.09
N MET A 171 36.65 -19.00 -45.37
CA MET A 171 35.58 -18.99 -46.40
C MET A 171 35.23 -20.36 -46.99
N LYS A 172 35.97 -21.43 -46.66
CA LYS A 172 35.63 -22.77 -47.19
C LYS A 172 34.29 -23.23 -46.61
N GLY A 173 33.23 -23.15 -47.43
CA GLY A 173 31.87 -23.59 -47.10
C GLY A 173 30.95 -22.50 -46.52
N GLU A 174 31.17 -21.21 -46.85
CA GLU A 174 30.32 -20.08 -46.41
C GLU A 174 30.21 -19.88 -44.89
N GLN A 175 31.10 -20.51 -44.12
CA GLN A 175 31.07 -20.51 -42.66
C GLN A 175 31.21 -19.11 -42.06
N GLY A 176 32.09 -18.28 -42.65
CA GLY A 176 32.28 -16.89 -42.24
C GLY A 176 31.01 -16.04 -42.36
N ILE A 177 30.36 -16.07 -43.52
CA ILE A 177 29.11 -15.32 -43.73
C ILE A 177 27.94 -15.90 -42.91
N LYS A 178 27.90 -17.23 -42.74
CA LYS A 178 26.93 -17.89 -41.86
C LYS A 178 27.07 -17.44 -40.41
N MET A 179 28.30 -17.28 -39.92
CA MET A 179 28.56 -16.74 -38.58
C MET A 179 28.06 -15.31 -38.44
N ILE A 180 28.29 -14.44 -39.43
CA ILE A 180 27.75 -13.07 -39.42
C ILE A 180 26.22 -13.07 -39.46
N GLN A 181 25.59 -13.99 -40.21
CA GLN A 181 24.14 -14.20 -40.17
C GLN A 181 23.67 -14.57 -38.75
N ASN A 182 24.38 -15.49 -38.08
CA ASN A 182 24.05 -15.88 -36.71
C ASN A 182 24.25 -14.73 -35.70
N VAL A 183 25.25 -13.87 -35.91
CA VAL A 183 25.43 -12.64 -35.10
C VAL A 183 24.19 -11.74 -35.20
N LEU A 184 23.67 -11.52 -36.42
CA LEU A 184 22.45 -10.74 -36.61
C LEU A 184 21.23 -11.42 -35.97
N GLU A 185 21.05 -12.73 -36.15
CA GLU A 185 19.89 -13.44 -35.59
C GLU A 185 19.91 -13.43 -34.05
N HIS A 186 21.05 -13.72 -33.42
CA HIS A 186 21.12 -13.94 -31.98
C HIS A 186 21.40 -12.68 -31.16
N LEU A 187 22.25 -11.77 -31.66
CA LEU A 187 22.58 -10.55 -30.92
C LEU A 187 21.60 -9.41 -31.19
N VAL A 188 20.94 -9.39 -32.35
CA VAL A 188 20.06 -8.29 -32.76
C VAL A 188 18.60 -8.73 -32.82
N ILE A 189 18.28 -9.68 -33.70
CA ILE A 189 16.89 -10.05 -34.01
C ILE A 189 16.23 -10.72 -32.81
N THR A 190 16.88 -11.67 -32.15
CA THR A 190 16.36 -12.37 -30.97
C THR A 190 16.18 -11.40 -29.79
N GLN A 191 17.09 -10.44 -29.62
CA GLN A 191 16.95 -9.38 -28.61
C GLN A 191 15.76 -8.46 -28.92
N LYS A 192 15.57 -8.05 -30.18
CA LYS A 192 14.38 -7.28 -30.62
C LYS A 192 13.08 -8.08 -30.55
N LYS A 193 13.09 -9.38 -30.86
CA LYS A 193 11.94 -10.28 -30.66
C LYS A 193 11.64 -10.43 -29.17
N SER A 194 12.64 -10.46 -28.29
CA SER A 194 12.40 -10.38 -26.84
C SER A 194 11.70 -9.07 -26.44
N ALA A 195 11.97 -7.96 -27.15
CA ALA A 195 11.29 -6.67 -27.01
C ALA A 195 9.86 -6.60 -27.58
N SER A 196 9.37 -7.65 -28.27
CA SER A 196 7.98 -7.73 -28.79
C SER A 196 6.95 -8.23 -27.78
N SER A 197 7.41 -8.71 -26.61
CA SER A 197 6.56 -9.17 -25.51
C SER A 197 6.10 -8.00 -24.63
N LEU A 198 4.90 -8.13 -24.03
CA LEU A 198 4.39 -7.14 -23.07
C LEU A 198 5.35 -6.89 -21.90
N ILE A 199 6.04 -7.93 -21.42
CA ILE A 199 6.99 -7.80 -20.31
C ILE A 199 8.16 -6.89 -20.68
N SER A 200 8.73 -7.07 -21.87
CA SER A 200 9.87 -6.26 -22.29
C SER A 200 9.47 -4.81 -22.55
N PHE A 201 8.27 -4.58 -23.08
CA PHE A 201 7.67 -3.25 -23.13
C PHE A 201 7.60 -2.64 -21.72
N LEU A 202 7.00 -3.34 -20.75
CA LEU A 202 6.87 -2.85 -19.37
C LEU A 202 8.23 -2.55 -18.75
N LYS A 203 9.22 -3.43 -18.89
CA LYS A 203 10.59 -3.24 -18.39
C LYS A 203 11.22 -1.98 -19.00
N ALA A 204 11.19 -1.86 -20.32
CA ALA A 204 11.78 -0.73 -21.01
C ALA A 204 11.08 0.60 -20.67
N SER A 205 9.75 0.61 -20.50
CA SER A 205 9.01 1.79 -20.04
C SER A 205 9.34 2.18 -18.60
N ILE A 206 9.39 1.22 -17.68
CA ILE A 206 9.70 1.49 -16.26
C ILE A 206 11.14 2.00 -16.10
N GLU A 207 12.08 1.47 -16.87
CA GLU A 207 13.49 1.89 -16.88
C GLU A 207 13.73 3.20 -17.65
N GLY A 208 12.69 3.81 -18.23
CA GLY A 208 12.80 5.06 -18.99
C GLY A 208 13.51 4.93 -20.34
N ARG A 209 13.60 3.71 -20.88
CA ARG A 209 14.21 3.43 -22.19
C ARG A 209 13.29 3.71 -23.38
N LEU A 210 11.99 3.86 -23.14
CA LEU A 210 10.99 4.20 -24.16
C LEU A 210 10.39 5.58 -23.92
N SER A 211 10.44 6.43 -24.94
CA SER A 211 9.69 7.68 -24.99
C SER A 211 8.18 7.45 -24.98
N ILE A 212 7.40 8.47 -24.60
CA ILE A 212 5.93 8.39 -24.60
C ILE A 212 5.37 8.04 -25.99
N THR A 213 6.01 8.52 -27.06
CA THR A 213 5.61 8.21 -28.45
C THR A 213 5.83 6.74 -28.78
N GLU A 214 6.98 6.17 -28.43
CA GLU A 214 7.27 4.74 -28.63
C GLU A 214 6.33 3.87 -27.78
N GLN A 215 6.02 4.31 -26.56
CA GLN A 215 5.05 3.60 -25.72
C GLN A 215 3.66 3.60 -26.34
N GLU A 216 3.23 4.74 -26.88
CA GLU A 216 1.96 4.88 -27.57
C GLU A 216 1.88 3.99 -28.81
N GLU A 217 2.93 3.98 -29.64
CA GLU A 217 3.00 3.16 -30.85
C GLU A 217 2.94 1.66 -30.52
N PHE A 218 3.66 1.23 -29.48
CA PHE A 218 3.59 -0.15 -29.01
C PHE A 218 2.16 -0.51 -28.54
N LEU A 219 1.55 0.31 -27.68
CA LEU A 219 0.20 0.04 -27.17
C LEU A 219 -0.86 0.03 -28.27
N ARG A 220 -0.72 0.87 -29.30
CA ARG A 220 -1.63 0.91 -30.46
C ARG A 220 -1.44 -0.28 -31.40
N SER A 221 -0.20 -0.76 -31.57
CA SER A 221 0.09 -1.93 -32.39
C SER A 221 -0.31 -3.26 -31.71
N LYS A 222 -0.28 -3.32 -30.37
CA LYS A 222 -0.67 -4.50 -29.59
C LYS A 222 -2.20 -4.61 -29.41
N LYS A 223 -2.91 -4.89 -30.52
CA LYS A 223 -4.39 -5.03 -30.52
C LYS A 223 -4.89 -6.30 -29.82
N GLU A 224 -4.10 -7.36 -29.83
CA GLU A 224 -4.44 -8.64 -29.20
C GLU A 224 -3.40 -9.02 -28.13
N VAL A 225 -3.89 -9.55 -27.02
CA VAL A 225 -3.11 -10.03 -25.89
C VAL A 225 -3.58 -11.44 -25.56
N SER A 226 -2.63 -12.37 -25.48
CA SER A 226 -2.91 -13.75 -25.09
C SER A 226 -3.07 -13.89 -23.57
N ALA A 227 -3.72 -14.98 -23.13
CA ALA A 227 -3.89 -15.24 -21.70
C ALA A 227 -2.56 -15.43 -20.97
N GLN A 228 -1.60 -16.07 -21.64
CA GLN A 228 -0.24 -16.27 -21.11
C GLN A 228 0.48 -14.94 -20.93
N GLU A 229 0.48 -14.07 -21.95
CA GLU A 229 1.10 -12.75 -21.83
C GLU A 229 0.46 -11.91 -20.70
N LEU A 230 -0.86 -11.99 -20.52
CA LEU A 230 -1.54 -11.29 -19.43
C LEU A 230 -1.13 -11.85 -18.06
N ALA A 231 -1.05 -13.18 -17.92
CA ALA A 231 -0.61 -13.83 -16.69
C ALA A 231 0.84 -13.48 -16.35
N ASP A 232 1.75 -13.50 -17.33
CA ASP A 232 3.17 -13.16 -17.11
C ASP A 232 3.35 -11.69 -16.70
N VAL A 233 2.53 -10.80 -17.26
CA VAL A 233 2.50 -9.38 -16.87
C VAL A 233 2.01 -9.21 -15.43
N VAL A 234 0.95 -9.93 -15.05
CA VAL A 234 0.43 -9.89 -13.67
C VAL A 234 1.49 -10.36 -12.69
N ASP A 235 2.14 -11.49 -12.96
CA ASP A 235 3.22 -12.04 -12.12
C ASP A 235 4.39 -11.04 -11.99
N TYR A 236 4.85 -10.49 -13.12
CA TYR A 236 5.92 -9.49 -13.14
C TYR A 236 5.59 -8.25 -12.30
N LEU A 237 4.37 -7.72 -12.41
CA LEU A 237 3.95 -6.51 -11.68
C LEU A 237 3.68 -6.79 -10.19
N GLN A 238 3.17 -7.98 -9.85
CA GLN A 238 3.05 -8.40 -8.46
C GLN A 238 4.42 -8.47 -7.77
N GLY A 239 5.46 -8.93 -8.47
CA GLY A 239 6.85 -8.90 -7.99
C GLY A 239 7.45 -7.48 -7.81
N LYS A 240 6.73 -6.43 -8.22
CA LYS A 240 7.14 -5.01 -8.11
C LYS A 240 6.27 -4.20 -7.15
N MET A 241 5.40 -4.85 -6.38
CA MET A 241 4.58 -4.16 -5.38
C MET A 241 5.44 -3.52 -4.29
N SER A 242 5.00 -2.37 -3.79
CA SER A 242 5.66 -1.64 -2.68
C SER A 242 5.48 -2.32 -1.32
N MET A 243 4.39 -3.09 -1.15
CA MET A 243 4.07 -3.80 0.09
C MET A 243 3.25 -5.05 -0.21
N GLN A 244 3.24 -5.99 0.73
CA GLN A 244 2.41 -7.19 0.72
C GLN A 244 1.43 -7.15 1.88
N VAL A 245 0.25 -7.77 1.70
CA VAL A 245 -0.79 -7.88 2.73
C VAL A 245 -1.33 -9.30 2.77
N GLU A 246 -1.55 -9.83 3.97
CA GLU A 246 -2.09 -11.17 4.18
C GLU A 246 -3.57 -11.13 4.59
N LEU A 247 -4.46 -11.39 3.64
CA LEU A 247 -5.91 -11.37 3.85
C LEU A 247 -6.50 -12.78 3.64
N PRO A 248 -6.39 -13.68 4.62
CA PRO A 248 -6.75 -15.09 4.44
C PRO A 248 -8.24 -15.25 4.12
N ASN A 249 -8.54 -16.09 3.11
CA ASN A 249 -9.89 -16.36 2.60
C ASN A 249 -10.66 -15.14 2.07
N ALA A 250 -9.97 -14.03 1.79
CA ALA A 250 -10.62 -12.87 1.18
C ALA A 250 -11.04 -13.15 -0.26
N ILE A 251 -12.19 -12.60 -0.64
CA ILE A 251 -12.61 -12.45 -2.02
C ILE A 251 -12.37 -11.00 -2.47
N ASP A 252 -12.21 -10.77 -3.77
CA ASP A 252 -12.29 -9.42 -4.34
C ASP A 252 -13.53 -9.30 -5.23
N VAL A 253 -14.18 -8.14 -5.17
CA VAL A 253 -15.32 -7.76 -6.01
C VAL A 253 -14.95 -6.46 -6.72
N CYS A 254 -14.62 -6.56 -7.99
CA CYS A 254 -14.03 -5.45 -8.74
C CYS A 254 -14.53 -5.41 -10.18
N GLY A 255 -14.38 -4.26 -10.82
CA GLY A 255 -14.67 -4.10 -12.25
C GLY A 255 -13.41 -3.65 -12.99
N THR A 256 -13.30 -4.00 -14.27
CA THR A 256 -12.29 -3.43 -15.18
C THR A 256 -12.48 -1.93 -15.39
N GLY A 257 -13.66 -1.42 -15.06
CA GLY A 257 -14.13 -0.12 -15.54
C GLY A 257 -14.37 -0.14 -17.05
N GLY A 258 -14.62 1.03 -17.62
CA GLY A 258 -14.81 1.19 -19.08
C GLY A 258 -16.27 1.18 -19.54
N SER A 259 -17.23 0.75 -18.71
CA SER A 259 -18.65 0.96 -19.03
C SER A 259 -18.94 2.46 -19.15
N VAL A 260 -19.64 2.86 -20.22
CA VAL A 260 -20.01 4.25 -20.51
C VAL A 260 -21.22 4.72 -19.70
N LEU A 261 -21.90 3.79 -19.02
CA LEU A 261 -23.10 4.04 -18.24
C LEU A 261 -22.79 4.76 -16.93
N LEU A 262 -23.65 5.73 -16.58
CA LEU A 262 -23.68 6.41 -15.29
C LEU A 262 -24.27 5.45 -14.25
N ARG A 263 -23.43 4.92 -13.36
CA ARG A 263 -23.82 3.87 -12.41
C ARG A 263 -23.35 4.19 -11.01
N ILE A 264 -24.02 3.58 -10.04
CA ILE A 264 -23.55 3.56 -8.66
C ILE A 264 -22.35 2.62 -8.50
N ASN A 265 -21.58 2.77 -7.41
CA ASN A 265 -20.45 1.90 -7.13
C ASN A 265 -20.91 0.58 -6.48
N THR A 266 -21.59 -0.28 -7.25
CA THR A 266 -22.25 -1.50 -6.75
C THR A 266 -21.27 -2.41 -6.01
N SER A 267 -20.10 -2.69 -6.58
CA SER A 267 -19.09 -3.54 -5.94
C SER A 267 -18.58 -2.98 -4.61
N THR A 268 -18.55 -1.66 -4.43
CA THR A 268 -18.19 -1.01 -3.16
C THR A 268 -19.27 -1.24 -2.12
N ILE A 269 -20.55 -1.00 -2.45
CA ILE A 269 -21.67 -1.19 -1.52
C ILE A 269 -21.83 -2.68 -1.18
N ALA A 270 -21.66 -3.56 -2.16
CA ALA A 270 -21.71 -5.01 -1.99
C ALA A 270 -20.67 -5.51 -0.97
N ALA A 271 -19.48 -4.89 -0.91
CA ALA A 271 -18.44 -5.28 0.05
C ALA A 271 -18.92 -5.20 1.51
N PHE A 272 -19.66 -4.14 1.88
CA PHE A 272 -20.23 -3.99 3.23
C PHE A 272 -21.31 -5.03 3.52
N VAL A 273 -22.14 -5.36 2.53
CA VAL A 273 -23.17 -6.41 2.69
C VAL A 273 -22.51 -7.79 2.87
N LEU A 274 -21.51 -8.11 2.05
CA LEU A 274 -20.77 -9.37 2.09
C LEU A 274 -20.01 -9.57 3.41
N SER A 275 -19.29 -8.55 3.87
CA SER A 275 -18.60 -8.59 5.17
C SER A 275 -19.56 -8.74 6.35
N SER A 276 -20.75 -8.13 6.28
CA SER A 276 -21.80 -8.31 7.29
C SER A 276 -22.34 -9.75 7.38
N LEU A 277 -22.10 -10.57 6.35
CA LEU A 277 -22.39 -12.00 6.29
C LEU A 277 -21.17 -12.86 6.68
N GLY A 278 -20.07 -12.23 7.12
CA GLY A 278 -18.84 -12.92 7.52
C GLY A 278 -17.88 -13.23 6.36
N VAL A 279 -18.18 -12.79 5.15
CA VAL A 279 -17.30 -12.98 3.99
C VAL A 279 -16.12 -12.01 4.08
N GLY A 280 -14.90 -12.53 4.05
CA GLY A 280 -13.70 -11.70 3.91
C GLY A 280 -13.67 -11.01 2.56
N VAL A 281 -13.58 -9.68 2.51
CA VAL A 281 -13.52 -8.91 1.28
C VAL A 281 -12.27 -8.04 1.23
N ALA A 282 -11.43 -8.26 0.23
CA ALA A 282 -10.28 -7.45 -0.12
C ALA A 282 -10.64 -6.59 -1.35
N LYS A 283 -11.30 -5.46 -1.10
CA LYS A 283 -11.82 -4.59 -2.15
C LYS A 283 -10.67 -3.81 -2.80
N HIS A 284 -10.24 -4.25 -3.98
CA HIS A 284 -9.28 -3.51 -4.78
C HIS A 284 -9.98 -2.41 -5.60
N GLY A 285 -9.35 -1.25 -5.74
CA GLY A 285 -9.89 -0.16 -6.55
C GLY A 285 -9.01 1.07 -6.61
N ASN A 286 -9.52 2.12 -7.28
CA ASN A 286 -8.84 3.40 -7.46
C ASN A 286 -9.87 4.53 -7.44
N ARG A 287 -9.39 5.78 -7.37
CA ARG A 287 -10.21 6.97 -7.67
C ARG A 287 -10.48 7.05 -9.16
N ALA A 288 -11.55 7.73 -9.57
CA ALA A 288 -11.82 7.94 -10.99
C ALA A 288 -10.74 8.83 -11.63
N ALA A 289 -10.43 8.57 -12.91
CA ALA A 289 -9.44 9.36 -13.66
C ALA A 289 -10.06 10.59 -14.37
N SER A 290 -11.37 10.60 -14.64
CA SER A 290 -12.07 11.73 -15.29
C SER A 290 -13.59 11.66 -15.14
N GLY A 291 -14.22 12.75 -14.66
CA GLY A 291 -15.66 13.06 -14.75
C GLY A 291 -16.67 12.05 -14.16
N ARG A 292 -16.21 11.00 -13.48
CA ARG A 292 -17.01 9.90 -12.93
C ARG A 292 -16.69 9.70 -11.45
N VAL A 293 -17.51 8.92 -10.76
CA VAL A 293 -17.33 8.60 -9.34
C VAL A 293 -16.64 7.23 -9.19
N GLY A 294 -15.41 7.22 -8.68
CA GLY A 294 -14.64 6.01 -8.41
C GLY A 294 -15.01 5.36 -7.08
N SER A 295 -14.58 4.11 -6.88
CA SER A 295 -14.89 3.38 -5.64
C SER A 295 -14.30 4.04 -4.41
N PHE A 296 -13.07 4.57 -4.52
CA PHE A 296 -12.39 5.28 -3.44
C PHE A 296 -12.97 6.67 -3.19
N ASP A 297 -13.57 7.31 -4.21
CA ASP A 297 -14.27 8.58 -4.02
C ASP A 297 -15.52 8.38 -3.14
N VAL A 298 -16.29 7.31 -3.36
CA VAL A 298 -17.45 6.95 -2.50
C VAL A 298 -17.02 6.52 -1.11
N LEU A 299 -15.95 5.73 -0.97
CA LEU A 299 -15.47 5.29 0.35
C LEU A 299 -15.07 6.48 1.23
N GLU A 300 -14.32 7.43 0.66
CA GLU A 300 -13.94 8.67 1.34
C GLU A 300 -15.18 9.49 1.73
N ALA A 301 -16.13 9.65 0.80
CA ALA A 301 -17.38 10.37 1.07
C ALA A 301 -18.24 9.68 2.14
N LEU A 302 -18.13 8.36 2.29
CA LEU A 302 -18.74 7.56 3.36
C LEU A 302 -17.97 7.63 4.68
N GLY A 303 -16.87 8.37 4.80
CA GLY A 303 -16.09 8.50 6.03
C GLY A 303 -15.08 7.38 6.28
N ILE A 304 -14.72 6.61 5.25
CA ILE A 304 -13.71 5.56 5.35
C ILE A 304 -12.33 6.16 5.08
N GLY A 305 -11.46 6.12 6.08
CA GLY A 305 -10.04 6.44 5.97
C GLY A 305 -9.27 5.37 5.18
N PHE A 306 -8.18 5.78 4.55
CA PHE A 306 -7.32 4.87 3.78
C PHE A 306 -6.02 4.61 4.51
N GLN A 307 -5.69 3.33 4.65
CA GLN A 307 -4.53 2.87 5.39
C GLN A 307 -3.29 2.97 4.51
N GLU A 308 -2.18 3.39 5.11
CA GLU A 308 -0.92 3.62 4.37
C GLU A 308 0.03 2.42 4.43
N ASN A 309 -0.20 1.50 5.37
CA ASN A 309 0.67 0.35 5.59
C ASN A 309 -0.09 -0.98 5.74
N ALA A 310 0.64 -2.08 5.54
CA ALA A 310 0.09 -3.43 5.56
C ALA A 310 -0.56 -3.83 6.90
N ARG A 311 0.03 -3.41 8.03
CA ARG A 311 -0.44 -3.78 9.37
C ARG A 311 -1.83 -3.23 9.65
N GLU A 312 -2.08 -1.98 9.27
CA GLU A 312 -3.39 -1.35 9.42
C GLU A 312 -4.45 -2.03 8.54
N ILE A 313 -4.09 -2.37 7.30
CA ILE A 313 -4.98 -3.08 6.36
C ILE A 313 -5.37 -4.46 6.90
N GLU A 314 -4.37 -5.25 7.34
CA GLU A 314 -4.59 -6.58 7.91
C GLU A 314 -5.39 -6.53 9.21
N HIS A 315 -5.15 -5.51 10.03
CA HIS A 315 -5.92 -5.28 11.24
C HIS A 315 -7.38 -4.99 10.93
N MET A 316 -7.65 -4.04 10.04
CA MET A 316 -9.00 -3.70 9.61
C MET A 316 -9.71 -4.97 9.12
N TYR A 317 -9.05 -5.75 8.27
CA TYR A 317 -9.59 -7.01 7.77
C TYR A 317 -9.89 -8.02 8.87
N LYS A 318 -9.00 -8.18 9.86
CA LYS A 318 -9.21 -9.10 10.98
C LYS A 318 -10.44 -8.73 11.80
N LYS A 319 -10.73 -7.44 11.94
CA LYS A 319 -11.85 -6.92 12.76
C LYS A 319 -13.16 -6.84 12.03
N THR A 320 -13.15 -6.40 10.77
CA THR A 320 -14.37 -6.06 10.01
C THR A 320 -14.66 -7.04 8.88
N LYS A 321 -13.72 -7.95 8.56
CA LYS A 321 -13.71 -8.72 7.31
C LYS A 321 -13.64 -7.86 6.05
N LEU A 322 -13.24 -6.59 6.16
CA LEU A 322 -13.03 -5.66 5.05
C LEU A 322 -11.60 -5.14 5.01
N ALA A 323 -11.02 -5.12 3.81
CA ALA A 323 -9.82 -4.38 3.47
C ALA A 323 -10.08 -3.56 2.21
N PHE A 324 -9.72 -2.28 2.22
CA PHE A 324 -9.76 -1.41 1.04
C PHE A 324 -8.34 -1.23 0.52
N LEU A 325 -8.05 -1.82 -0.65
CA LEU A 325 -6.71 -1.83 -1.23
C LEU A 325 -6.62 -0.74 -2.30
N PHE A 326 -6.00 0.39 -1.95
CA PHE A 326 -5.87 1.52 -2.88
C PHE A 326 -4.75 1.26 -3.90
N ALA A 327 -5.11 1.08 -5.17
CA ALA A 327 -4.19 0.59 -6.21
C ALA A 327 -2.87 1.38 -6.31
N ARG A 328 -2.91 2.71 -6.10
CA ARG A 328 -1.72 3.58 -6.19
C ARG A 328 -0.69 3.31 -5.09
N THR A 329 -1.15 2.87 -3.92
CA THR A 329 -0.29 2.59 -2.78
C THR A 329 0.54 1.33 -3.03
N PHE A 330 -0.04 0.33 -3.71
CA PHE A 330 0.60 -0.97 -3.96
C PHE A 330 1.42 -1.03 -5.26
N HIS A 331 0.97 -0.35 -6.32
CA HIS A 331 1.57 -0.44 -7.65
C HIS A 331 2.17 0.90 -8.10
N PRO A 332 3.22 1.44 -7.44
CA PRO A 332 3.78 2.75 -7.78
C PRO A 332 4.36 2.79 -9.19
N VAL A 333 4.77 1.63 -9.73
CA VAL A 333 5.25 1.48 -11.12
C VAL A 333 4.21 1.88 -12.17
N MET A 334 2.92 1.88 -11.81
CA MET A 334 1.84 2.29 -12.73
C MET A 334 1.92 3.77 -13.12
N LYS A 335 2.62 4.61 -12.35
CA LYS A 335 2.81 6.03 -12.67
C LYS A 335 3.54 6.25 -14.01
N HIS A 336 4.43 5.32 -14.38
CA HIS A 336 5.19 5.38 -15.64
C HIS A 336 4.30 5.29 -16.89
N PHE A 337 3.09 4.74 -16.73
CA PHE A 337 2.13 4.57 -17.83
C PHE A 337 0.97 5.57 -17.77
N ALA A 338 0.93 6.46 -16.77
CA ALA A 338 -0.20 7.38 -16.58
C ALA A 338 -0.35 8.34 -17.78
N GLU A 339 0.75 8.97 -18.18
CA GLU A 339 0.78 9.96 -19.27
C GLU A 339 0.41 9.32 -20.62
N VAL A 340 1.04 8.20 -20.99
CA VAL A 340 0.73 7.51 -22.26
C VAL A 340 -0.73 7.04 -22.31
N ARG A 341 -1.28 6.54 -21.20
CA ARG A 341 -2.69 6.13 -21.13
C ARG A 341 -3.63 7.31 -21.28
N GLN A 342 -3.31 8.45 -20.68
CA GLN A 342 -4.08 9.68 -20.84
C GLN A 342 -4.06 10.16 -22.29
N LYS A 343 -2.89 10.12 -22.95
CA LYS A 343 -2.72 10.51 -24.36
C LYS A 343 -3.47 9.60 -25.32
N ILE A 344 -3.48 8.27 -25.08
CA ILE A 344 -4.22 7.32 -25.91
C ILE A 344 -5.73 7.54 -25.81
N GLY A 345 -6.25 7.84 -24.61
CA GLY A 345 -7.66 8.17 -24.39
C GLY A 345 -8.65 7.04 -24.71
N ALA A 346 -8.16 5.81 -24.91
CA ALA A 346 -8.95 4.63 -25.28
C ALA A 346 -8.53 3.41 -24.43
N PRO A 347 -9.41 2.41 -24.25
CA PRO A 347 -9.09 1.18 -23.51
C PRO A 347 -7.89 0.43 -24.11
N THR A 348 -7.03 -0.09 -23.24
CA THR A 348 -5.87 -0.93 -23.60
C THR A 348 -5.85 -2.19 -22.72
N PHE A 349 -4.84 -3.05 -22.86
CA PHE A 349 -4.71 -4.23 -21.99
C PHE A 349 -4.64 -3.87 -20.49
N PHE A 350 -4.23 -2.65 -20.14
CA PHE A 350 -4.25 -2.17 -18.75
C PHE A 350 -5.66 -2.19 -18.12
N ASN A 351 -6.73 -2.08 -18.92
CA ASN A 351 -8.10 -2.12 -18.41
C ASN A 351 -8.51 -3.52 -17.94
N ILE A 352 -8.09 -4.56 -18.65
CA ILE A 352 -8.34 -5.96 -18.24
C ILE A 352 -7.34 -6.44 -17.18
N LEU A 353 -6.17 -5.79 -17.09
CA LEU A 353 -5.12 -6.11 -16.12
C LEU A 353 -5.49 -5.74 -14.68
N GLY A 354 -6.15 -4.59 -14.47
CA GLY A 354 -6.42 -4.04 -13.14
C GLY A 354 -7.04 -5.02 -12.13
N PRO A 355 -8.14 -5.73 -12.48
CA PRO A 355 -8.74 -6.76 -11.62
C PRO A 355 -7.77 -7.88 -11.21
N LEU A 356 -6.90 -8.33 -12.10
CA LEU A 356 -5.98 -9.44 -11.84
C LEU A 356 -4.80 -9.05 -10.95
N LEU A 357 -4.54 -7.75 -10.79
CA LEU A 357 -3.47 -7.19 -9.96
C LEU A 357 -3.87 -6.97 -8.48
N SER A 358 -4.89 -7.66 -7.98
CA SER A 358 -5.29 -7.57 -6.57
C SER A 358 -4.08 -7.80 -5.64
N PRO A 359 -3.71 -6.85 -4.77
CA PRO A 359 -2.51 -6.96 -3.93
C PRO A 359 -2.56 -8.07 -2.88
N ALA A 360 -3.76 -8.56 -2.55
CA ALA A 360 -3.95 -9.59 -1.53
C ALA A 360 -3.89 -11.03 -2.08
N HIS A 361 -3.50 -11.21 -3.35
CA HIS A 361 -3.39 -12.53 -4.00
C HIS A 361 -4.64 -13.43 -3.82
N VAL A 362 -5.83 -12.82 -3.81
CA VAL A 362 -7.10 -13.53 -3.52
C VAL A 362 -7.30 -14.74 -4.43
N GLN A 363 -7.76 -15.85 -3.87
CA GLN A 363 -8.03 -17.08 -4.65
C GLN A 363 -9.41 -17.06 -5.32
N ARG A 364 -10.30 -16.18 -4.84
CA ARG A 364 -11.69 -16.07 -5.28
C ARG A 364 -12.03 -14.64 -5.66
N GLN A 365 -12.69 -14.43 -6.80
CA GLN A 365 -12.93 -13.09 -7.31
C GLN A 365 -14.19 -12.99 -8.19
N VAL A 366 -14.92 -11.88 -8.08
CA VAL A 366 -15.91 -11.47 -9.07
C VAL A 366 -15.34 -10.28 -9.84
N ILE A 367 -15.20 -10.43 -11.15
CA ILE A 367 -14.65 -9.44 -12.06
C ILE A 367 -15.74 -9.00 -13.03
N GLY A 368 -16.21 -7.76 -12.86
CA GLY A 368 -17.05 -7.09 -13.83
C GLY A 368 -16.26 -6.56 -15.01
N THR A 369 -16.78 -6.70 -16.23
CA THR A 369 -16.15 -6.12 -17.42
C THR A 369 -17.18 -5.58 -18.41
N ALA A 370 -16.86 -4.45 -19.05
CA ALA A 370 -17.62 -3.93 -20.19
C ALA A 370 -17.18 -4.57 -21.53
N PHE A 371 -16.11 -5.38 -21.53
CA PHE A 371 -15.50 -5.98 -22.72
C PHE A 371 -15.93 -7.45 -22.87
N ARG A 372 -17.11 -7.68 -23.44
CA ARG A 372 -17.71 -9.03 -23.58
C ARG A 372 -16.79 -10.03 -24.30
N ASP A 373 -16.07 -9.58 -25.32
CA ASP A 373 -15.11 -10.40 -26.09
C ASP A 373 -13.86 -10.80 -25.29
N LYS A 374 -13.56 -10.10 -24.18
CA LYS A 374 -12.40 -10.37 -23.32
C LYS A 374 -12.71 -11.24 -22.11
N MET A 375 -13.96 -11.60 -21.85
CA MET A 375 -14.33 -12.35 -20.65
C MET A 375 -13.58 -13.69 -20.52
N HIS A 376 -13.49 -14.45 -21.63
CA HIS A 376 -12.78 -15.72 -21.64
C HIS A 376 -11.26 -15.55 -21.47
N LEU A 377 -10.69 -14.48 -22.03
CA LEU A 377 -9.28 -14.15 -21.87
C LEU A 377 -8.93 -13.89 -20.40
N ILE A 378 -9.76 -13.13 -19.69
CA ILE A 378 -9.59 -12.84 -18.25
C ILE A 378 -9.65 -14.14 -17.43
N ALA A 379 -10.66 -14.98 -17.67
CA ALA A 379 -10.81 -16.25 -16.95
C ALA A 379 -9.63 -17.20 -17.20
N GLU A 380 -9.14 -17.27 -18.43
CA GLU A 380 -8.00 -18.12 -18.79
C GLU A 380 -6.69 -17.61 -18.20
N ALA A 381 -6.44 -16.29 -18.20
CA ALA A 381 -5.29 -15.71 -17.52
C ALA A 381 -5.33 -16.00 -16.02
N ALA A 382 -6.51 -15.92 -15.41
CA ALA A 382 -6.68 -16.23 -14.00
C ALA A 382 -6.47 -17.71 -13.68
N ARG A 383 -6.82 -18.62 -14.60
CA ARG A 383 -6.50 -20.06 -14.52
C ARG A 383 -4.98 -20.30 -14.51
N LEU A 384 -4.24 -19.60 -15.38
CA LEU A 384 -2.77 -19.68 -15.45
C LEU A 384 -2.10 -19.13 -14.19
N LEU A 385 -2.68 -18.10 -13.57
CA LEU A 385 -2.28 -17.54 -12.28
C LEU A 385 -2.64 -18.43 -11.08
N GLY A 386 -3.24 -19.61 -11.31
CA GLY A 386 -3.55 -20.58 -10.25
C GLY A 386 -4.74 -20.23 -9.36
N LYS A 387 -5.65 -19.34 -9.81
CA LYS A 387 -6.81 -18.93 -9.03
C LYS A 387 -7.81 -20.09 -8.87
N GLU A 388 -8.40 -20.22 -7.69
CA GLU A 388 -9.34 -21.30 -7.35
C GLU A 388 -10.70 -21.13 -8.05
N ARG A 389 -11.33 -19.96 -7.90
CA ARG A 389 -12.68 -19.71 -8.40
C ARG A 389 -12.95 -18.26 -8.75
N ILE A 390 -13.29 -17.96 -10.00
CA ILE A 390 -13.54 -16.59 -10.46
C ILE A 390 -14.79 -16.54 -11.32
N ALA A 391 -15.60 -15.49 -11.18
CA ALA A 391 -16.65 -15.18 -12.15
C ALA A 391 -16.34 -13.87 -12.86
N VAL A 392 -16.19 -13.94 -14.19
CA VAL A 392 -16.13 -12.75 -15.04
C VAL A 392 -17.52 -12.47 -15.57
N VAL A 393 -18.08 -11.28 -15.31
CA VAL A 393 -19.46 -10.92 -15.65
C VAL A 393 -19.55 -9.71 -16.57
N CYS A 394 -20.56 -9.73 -17.45
CA CYS A 394 -20.88 -8.61 -18.33
C CYS A 394 -22.40 -8.58 -18.56
N GLY A 395 -23.03 -7.47 -18.20
CA GLY A 395 -24.43 -7.20 -18.53
C GLY A 395 -24.63 -6.97 -20.02
N GLU A 396 -25.75 -7.42 -20.56
CA GLU A 396 -26.11 -7.24 -21.97
C GLU A 396 -26.31 -5.76 -22.35
N ASP A 397 -26.62 -4.93 -21.36
CA ASP A 397 -26.66 -3.46 -21.44
C ASP A 397 -25.26 -2.80 -21.46
N GLY A 398 -24.18 -3.57 -21.34
CA GLY A 398 -22.81 -3.07 -21.26
C GLY A 398 -22.38 -2.67 -19.85
N LEU A 399 -23.14 -3.07 -18.82
CA LEU A 399 -22.75 -2.90 -17.43
C LEU A 399 -21.63 -3.88 -17.07
N ASP A 400 -20.61 -3.40 -16.37
CA ASP A 400 -19.51 -4.22 -15.84
C ASP A 400 -19.89 -4.86 -14.50
N GLU A 401 -21.10 -5.40 -14.39
CA GLU A 401 -21.70 -5.96 -13.16
C GLU A 401 -22.76 -7.01 -13.53
N VAL A 402 -23.31 -7.72 -12.54
CA VAL A 402 -24.57 -8.46 -12.75
C VAL A 402 -25.68 -7.43 -12.92
N THR A 403 -26.30 -7.38 -14.11
CA THR A 403 -27.29 -6.35 -14.44
C THR A 403 -28.71 -6.72 -13.99
N LEU A 404 -29.49 -5.70 -13.62
CA LEU A 404 -30.92 -5.80 -13.32
C LEU A 404 -31.80 -5.57 -14.57
N THR A 405 -31.23 -5.14 -15.69
CA THR A 405 -31.99 -4.74 -16.89
C THR A 405 -32.34 -5.90 -17.81
N GLY A 406 -31.57 -6.99 -17.74
CA GLY A 406 -31.70 -8.11 -18.67
C GLY A 406 -30.65 -9.20 -18.41
N THR A 407 -30.11 -9.78 -19.47
CA THR A 407 -29.19 -10.92 -19.35
C THR A 407 -27.82 -10.47 -18.83
N THR A 408 -27.26 -11.21 -17.89
CA THR A 408 -25.84 -11.17 -17.52
C THR A 408 -25.15 -12.37 -18.14
N HIS A 409 -24.07 -12.16 -18.88
CA HIS A 409 -23.17 -13.23 -19.31
C HIS A 409 -22.14 -13.51 -18.23
N VAL A 410 -21.84 -14.78 -18.00
CA VAL A 410 -20.86 -15.21 -17.00
C VAL A 410 -19.88 -16.20 -17.61
N VAL A 411 -18.58 -15.97 -17.36
CA VAL A 411 -17.52 -16.95 -17.55
C VAL A 411 -16.97 -17.29 -16.18
N GLU A 412 -17.25 -18.49 -15.68
CA GLU A 412 -16.82 -18.95 -14.36
C GLU A 412 -15.64 -19.91 -14.50
N LEU A 413 -14.53 -19.59 -13.83
CA LEU A 413 -13.46 -20.53 -13.53
C LEU A 413 -13.79 -21.20 -12.20
N LYS A 414 -13.79 -22.53 -12.14
CA LYS A 414 -13.95 -23.31 -10.90
C LYS A 414 -13.04 -24.54 -10.95
N ASN A 415 -12.06 -24.61 -10.06
CA ASN A 415 -11.13 -25.74 -9.93
C ASN A 415 -10.48 -26.12 -11.27
N GLY A 416 -9.96 -25.11 -11.99
CA GLY A 416 -9.29 -25.29 -13.28
C GLY A 416 -10.21 -25.48 -14.50
N LYS A 417 -11.53 -25.58 -14.31
CA LYS A 417 -12.50 -25.67 -15.42
C LYS A 417 -13.16 -24.33 -15.67
N ILE A 418 -13.29 -23.96 -16.94
CA ILE A 418 -13.97 -22.72 -17.37
C ILE A 418 -15.31 -23.09 -17.99
N GLU A 419 -16.39 -22.53 -17.44
CA GLU A 419 -17.75 -22.73 -17.90
C GLU A 419 -18.39 -21.39 -18.27
N LYS A 420 -19.32 -21.43 -19.24
CA LYS A 420 -20.06 -20.25 -19.70
C LYS A 420 -21.54 -20.47 -19.46
N TYR A 421 -22.19 -19.49 -18.84
CA TYR A 421 -23.64 -19.49 -18.64
C TYR A 421 -24.17 -18.05 -18.59
N SER A 422 -25.48 -17.93 -18.49
CA SER A 422 -26.16 -16.64 -18.35
C SER A 422 -27.07 -16.63 -17.14
N LEU A 423 -27.25 -15.46 -16.55
CA LEU A 423 -28.18 -15.19 -15.45
C LEU A 423 -29.13 -14.07 -15.86
N ARG A 424 -30.38 -14.15 -15.45
CA ARG A 424 -31.39 -13.11 -15.61
C ARG A 424 -31.89 -12.69 -14.22
N PRO A 425 -32.46 -11.47 -14.04
CA PRO A 425 -33.00 -11.01 -12.75
C PRO A 425 -33.95 -12.03 -12.09
N GLU A 426 -34.72 -12.73 -12.92
CA GLU A 426 -35.69 -13.73 -12.48
C GLU A 426 -35.04 -14.94 -11.79
N ASP A 427 -33.79 -15.27 -12.13
CA ASP A 427 -33.02 -16.34 -11.47
C ASP A 427 -32.73 -15.99 -10.00
N PHE A 428 -32.70 -14.70 -9.65
CA PHE A 428 -32.57 -14.20 -8.28
C PHE A 428 -33.94 -14.01 -7.60
N GLY A 429 -35.04 -14.23 -8.34
CA GLY A 429 -36.40 -13.95 -7.87
C GLY A 429 -36.80 -12.47 -7.96
N VAL A 430 -36.16 -11.70 -8.84
CA VAL A 430 -36.40 -10.26 -9.02
C VAL A 430 -36.93 -9.99 -10.43
N GLN A 431 -37.80 -8.98 -10.57
CA GLN A 431 -38.25 -8.53 -11.89
C GLN A 431 -37.17 -7.67 -12.57
N PRO A 432 -37.04 -7.67 -13.90
CA PRO A 432 -36.18 -6.72 -14.60
C PRO A 432 -36.60 -5.26 -14.38
N ALA A 433 -35.66 -4.32 -14.48
CA ALA A 433 -35.91 -2.88 -14.36
C ALA A 433 -35.34 -2.11 -15.56
N LYS A 434 -35.80 -0.87 -15.77
CA LYS A 434 -35.15 0.03 -16.74
C LYS A 434 -33.84 0.55 -16.16
N PHE A 435 -32.85 0.83 -17.02
CA PHE A 435 -31.57 1.38 -16.58
C PHE A 435 -31.72 2.70 -15.81
N SER A 436 -32.66 3.57 -16.19
CA SER A 436 -32.97 4.83 -15.49
C SER A 436 -33.40 4.65 -14.03
N GLU A 437 -33.82 3.46 -13.62
CA GLU A 437 -34.19 3.16 -12.22
C GLU A 437 -32.98 2.75 -11.35
N ILE A 438 -31.83 2.48 -11.98
CA ILE A 438 -30.58 2.06 -11.33
C ILE A 438 -29.39 2.96 -11.70
N GLU A 439 -29.65 4.06 -12.40
CA GLU A 439 -28.64 5.04 -12.81
C GLU A 439 -27.98 5.66 -11.57
N GLY A 440 -26.68 5.94 -11.69
CA GLY A 440 -25.92 6.68 -10.69
C GLY A 440 -25.97 8.18 -10.92
N GLY A 441 -25.27 8.94 -10.09
CA GLY A 441 -25.21 10.40 -10.21
C GLY A 441 -23.86 10.97 -9.84
N THR A 442 -23.90 12.19 -9.32
CA THR A 442 -22.78 12.88 -8.67
C THR A 442 -22.25 12.10 -7.47
N LEU A 443 -21.07 12.48 -6.96
CA LEU A 443 -20.52 11.88 -5.75
C LEU A 443 -21.48 11.98 -4.56
N SER A 444 -22.16 13.12 -4.41
CA SER A 444 -23.15 13.34 -3.35
C SER A 444 -24.35 12.39 -3.49
N GLU A 445 -24.91 12.27 -4.70
CA GLU A 445 -26.03 11.37 -4.96
C GLU A 445 -25.64 9.90 -4.74
N ASN A 446 -24.46 9.49 -5.21
CA ASN A 446 -23.94 8.14 -4.99
C ASN A 446 -23.72 7.85 -3.50
N LYS A 447 -23.21 8.81 -2.72
CA LYS A 447 -23.07 8.70 -1.25
C LYS A 447 -24.44 8.49 -0.61
N GLU A 448 -25.43 9.33 -0.93
CA GLU A 448 -26.77 9.22 -0.33
C GLU A 448 -27.45 7.89 -0.68
N ILE A 449 -27.32 7.43 -1.93
CA ILE A 449 -27.83 6.12 -2.34
C ILE A 449 -27.16 5.01 -1.53
N ALA A 450 -25.82 5.07 -1.37
CA ALA A 450 -25.08 4.10 -0.59
C ALA A 450 -25.52 4.08 0.88
N GLU A 451 -25.62 5.23 1.55
CA GLU A 451 -26.08 5.32 2.95
C GLU A 451 -27.51 4.81 3.12
N ARG A 452 -28.43 5.18 2.20
CA ARG A 452 -29.81 4.68 2.24
C ARG A 452 -29.88 3.16 2.09
N ILE A 453 -29.11 2.58 1.18
CA ILE A 453 -29.05 1.12 1.00
C ILE A 453 -28.48 0.46 2.26
N LEU A 454 -27.30 0.88 2.70
CA LEU A 454 -26.60 0.27 3.83
C LEU A 454 -27.36 0.38 5.16
N SER A 455 -28.14 1.46 5.35
CA SER A 455 -29.03 1.62 6.51
C SER A 455 -30.17 0.59 6.58
N GLY A 456 -30.40 -0.18 5.52
CA GLY A 456 -31.51 -1.14 5.41
C GLY A 456 -32.88 -0.50 5.11
N LYS A 457 -32.93 0.83 4.96
CA LYS A 457 -34.19 1.58 4.76
C LYS A 457 -34.56 1.75 3.28
N SER A 458 -33.62 1.52 2.36
CA SER A 458 -33.89 1.66 0.92
C SER A 458 -34.85 0.60 0.40
N LYS A 459 -35.79 1.03 -0.45
CA LYS A 459 -36.67 0.17 -1.24
C LYS A 459 -36.51 0.41 -2.75
N THR A 460 -35.39 0.99 -3.17
CA THR A 460 -35.12 1.32 -4.58
C THR A 460 -34.59 0.12 -5.35
N ARG A 461 -34.67 0.18 -6.69
CA ARG A 461 -34.14 -0.84 -7.60
C ARG A 461 -32.62 -0.98 -7.51
N HIS A 462 -31.90 0.07 -7.11
CA HIS A 462 -30.46 -0.03 -6.76
C HIS A 462 -30.20 -1.11 -5.73
N THR A 463 -31.09 -1.28 -4.74
CA THR A 463 -30.96 -2.31 -3.70
C THR A 463 -30.93 -3.70 -4.31
N ASP A 464 -31.84 -3.98 -5.26
CA ASP A 464 -31.89 -5.28 -5.92
C ASP A 464 -30.63 -5.54 -6.77
N LEU A 465 -30.10 -4.52 -7.45
CA LEU A 465 -28.82 -4.59 -8.19
C LEU A 465 -27.66 -4.98 -7.26
N ILE A 466 -27.53 -4.32 -6.09
CA ILE A 466 -26.51 -4.67 -5.08
C ILE A 466 -26.67 -6.12 -4.64
N LEU A 467 -27.90 -6.54 -4.30
CA LEU A 467 -28.18 -7.86 -3.75
C LEU A 467 -27.94 -8.98 -4.77
N MET A 468 -28.21 -8.75 -6.07
CA MET A 468 -27.87 -9.69 -7.14
C MET A 468 -26.35 -9.89 -7.27
N ASN A 469 -25.57 -8.80 -7.20
CA ASN A 469 -24.12 -8.88 -7.20
C ASN A 469 -23.58 -9.56 -5.93
N CYS A 470 -24.16 -9.29 -4.76
CA CYS A 470 -23.85 -9.99 -3.51
C CYS A 470 -24.14 -11.50 -3.62
N ALA A 471 -25.26 -11.88 -4.22
CA ALA A 471 -25.64 -13.28 -4.39
C ALA A 471 -24.64 -14.06 -5.25
N LEU A 472 -24.17 -13.48 -6.36
CA LEU A 472 -23.10 -14.10 -7.14
C LEU A 472 -21.80 -14.16 -6.34
N ALA A 473 -21.43 -13.10 -5.63
CA ALA A 473 -20.23 -13.09 -4.80
C ALA A 473 -20.28 -14.12 -3.66
N LEU A 474 -21.44 -14.36 -3.05
CA LEU A 474 -21.64 -15.42 -2.05
C LEU A 474 -21.42 -16.82 -2.63
N ARG A 475 -21.87 -17.06 -3.87
CA ARG A 475 -21.59 -18.29 -4.61
C ARG A 475 -20.09 -18.45 -4.85
N ILE A 476 -19.43 -17.41 -5.37
CA ILE A 476 -18.00 -17.47 -5.66
C ILE A 476 -17.16 -17.60 -4.38
N ALA A 477 -17.60 -17.02 -3.26
CA ALA A 477 -17.00 -17.21 -1.95
C ALA A 477 -17.19 -18.61 -1.35
N GLY A 478 -18.07 -19.44 -1.92
CA GLY A 478 -18.40 -20.77 -1.40
C GLY A 478 -19.35 -20.77 -0.20
N ILE A 479 -20.14 -19.70 -0.03
CA ILE A 479 -21.08 -19.55 1.09
C ILE A 479 -22.47 -20.08 0.73
N GLU A 480 -22.98 -19.76 -0.47
CA GLU A 480 -24.27 -20.24 -0.96
C GLU A 480 -24.23 -20.37 -2.48
N GLU A 481 -24.35 -21.58 -3.01
CA GLU A 481 -24.24 -21.88 -4.45
C GLU A 481 -25.47 -21.44 -5.25
N ASP A 482 -26.65 -21.38 -4.61
CA ASP A 482 -27.90 -20.98 -5.23
C ASP A 482 -28.07 -19.45 -5.15
N VAL A 483 -28.02 -18.79 -6.30
CA VAL A 483 -28.06 -17.32 -6.37
C VAL A 483 -29.39 -16.73 -5.86
N LYS A 484 -30.50 -17.46 -5.92
CA LYS A 484 -31.78 -17.01 -5.37
C LYS A 484 -31.75 -17.03 -3.85
N ARG A 485 -31.20 -18.09 -3.26
CA ARG A 485 -31.00 -18.16 -1.80
C ARG A 485 -29.95 -17.15 -1.32
N GLY A 486 -28.88 -16.97 -2.08
CA GLY A 486 -27.86 -15.94 -1.83
C GLY A 486 -28.47 -14.53 -1.82
N PHE A 487 -29.39 -14.22 -2.73
CA PHE A 487 -30.12 -12.95 -2.75
C PHE A 487 -30.96 -12.75 -1.48
N VAL A 488 -31.71 -13.77 -1.06
CA VAL A 488 -32.52 -13.74 0.17
C VAL A 488 -31.65 -13.55 1.42
N LEU A 489 -30.48 -14.21 1.47
CA LEU A 489 -29.53 -14.08 2.57
C LEU A 489 -28.99 -12.63 2.68
N ALA A 490 -28.52 -12.08 1.56
CA ALA A 490 -28.03 -10.70 1.50
C ALA A 490 -29.14 -9.69 1.86
N LYS A 491 -30.36 -9.90 1.37
CA LYS A 491 -31.52 -9.06 1.68
C LYS A 491 -31.85 -9.08 3.17
N SER A 492 -31.78 -10.25 3.80
CA SER A 492 -32.05 -10.40 5.23
C SER A 492 -31.00 -9.71 6.10
N ALA A 493 -29.72 -9.78 5.72
CA ALA A 493 -28.65 -9.07 6.42
C ALA A 493 -28.81 -7.54 6.33
N LEU A 494 -29.19 -7.03 5.16
CA LEU A 494 -29.47 -5.62 4.94
C LEU A 494 -30.65 -5.14 5.81
N ALA A 495 -31.76 -5.89 5.80
CA ALA A 495 -32.95 -5.57 6.59
C ALA A 495 -32.71 -5.63 8.11
N ALA A 496 -31.79 -6.49 8.55
CA ALA A 496 -31.39 -6.60 9.96
C ALA A 496 -30.39 -5.52 10.42
N GLY A 497 -30.05 -4.54 9.55
CA GLY A 497 -29.10 -3.47 9.87
C GLY A 497 -27.63 -3.91 9.96
N LYS A 498 -27.30 -5.14 9.53
CA LYS A 498 -25.93 -5.67 9.64
C LYS A 498 -24.96 -4.97 8.70
N ALA A 499 -25.41 -4.57 7.52
CA ALA A 499 -24.59 -3.82 6.57
C ALA A 499 -24.25 -2.41 7.10
N HIS A 500 -25.18 -1.76 7.79
CA HIS A 500 -24.91 -0.49 8.48
C HIS A 500 -23.88 -0.68 9.60
N ALA A 501 -24.03 -1.71 10.43
CA ALA A 501 -23.03 -2.02 11.46
C ALA A 501 -21.64 -2.29 10.86
N SER A 502 -21.57 -2.97 9.71
CA SER A 502 -20.31 -3.17 8.97
C SER A 502 -19.70 -1.86 8.48
N LEU A 503 -20.52 -0.92 7.97
CA LEU A 503 -20.07 0.43 7.60
C LEU A 503 -19.51 1.19 8.80
N GLU A 504 -20.22 1.22 9.93
CA GLU A 504 -19.77 1.94 11.13
C GLU A 504 -18.49 1.33 11.72
N GLN A 505 -18.36 0.00 11.72
CA GLN A 505 -17.12 -0.66 12.09
C GLN A 505 -15.98 -0.29 11.14
N ALA A 506 -16.24 -0.26 9.83
CA ALA A 506 -15.22 0.14 8.85
C ALA A 506 -14.76 1.58 9.09
N ARG A 507 -15.67 2.54 9.31
CA ARG A 507 -15.34 3.94 9.67
C ARG A 507 -14.47 4.01 10.92
N MET A 508 -14.89 3.31 11.96
CA MET A 508 -14.16 3.27 13.23
C MET A 508 -12.74 2.73 13.01
N TYR A 509 -12.60 1.52 12.49
CA TYR A 509 -11.27 0.89 12.33
C TYR A 509 -10.41 1.51 11.25
N SER A 510 -10.99 2.23 10.28
CA SER A 510 -10.21 2.94 9.27
C SER A 510 -9.59 4.25 9.76
N ASN A 511 -10.17 4.84 10.81
CA ASN A 511 -9.83 6.18 11.29
C ASN A 511 -9.13 6.15 12.67
N ILE A 512 -9.13 5.03 13.39
CA ILE A 512 -8.40 4.94 14.66
C ILE A 512 -6.88 4.87 14.40
N PRO A 513 -6.06 5.67 15.12
CA PRO A 513 -4.61 5.55 15.09
C PRO A 513 -4.12 4.12 15.39
N SER A 514 -3.13 3.65 14.63
CA SER A 514 -2.59 2.28 14.75
C SER A 514 -2.12 1.93 16.17
N ILE A 515 -1.57 2.89 16.91
CA ILE A 515 -1.19 2.69 18.32
C ILE A 515 -2.39 2.45 19.23
N LEU A 516 -3.49 3.20 19.06
CA LEU A 516 -4.71 3.00 19.83
C LEU A 516 -5.34 1.64 19.53
N LEU A 517 -5.28 1.20 18.27
CA LEU A 517 -5.72 -0.14 17.89
C LEU A 517 -4.92 -1.23 18.60
N GLU A 518 -3.59 -1.09 18.68
CA GLU A 518 -2.73 -2.02 19.41
C GLU A 518 -3.08 -2.04 20.91
N ILE A 519 -3.25 -0.86 21.51
CA ILE A 519 -3.62 -0.69 22.91
C ILE A 519 -4.96 -1.40 23.20
N VAL A 520 -5.99 -1.13 22.39
CA VAL A 520 -7.32 -1.74 22.54
C VAL A 520 -7.23 -3.26 22.44
N GLN A 521 -6.46 -3.79 21.48
CA GLN A 521 -6.29 -5.25 21.34
C GLN A 521 -5.65 -5.90 22.56
N ASN A 522 -4.58 -5.30 23.08
CA ASN A 522 -3.93 -5.81 24.29
C ASN A 522 -4.89 -5.74 25.48
N LYS A 523 -5.64 -4.63 25.59
CA LYS A 523 -6.61 -4.43 26.66
C LYS A 523 -7.74 -5.45 26.63
N MET A 524 -8.23 -5.85 25.45
CA MET A 524 -9.25 -6.91 25.33
C MET A 524 -8.78 -8.22 25.96
N GLY A 525 -7.54 -8.63 25.68
CA GLY A 525 -6.95 -9.85 26.28
C GLY A 525 -6.84 -9.72 27.80
N GLU A 526 -6.28 -8.61 28.29
CA GLU A 526 -6.12 -8.34 29.72
C GLU A 526 -7.47 -8.32 30.47
N VAL A 527 -8.51 -7.75 29.87
CA VAL A 527 -9.86 -7.68 30.47
C VAL A 527 -10.49 -9.06 30.54
N GLU A 528 -10.38 -9.88 29.48
CA GLU A 528 -10.92 -11.24 29.50
C GLU A 528 -10.22 -12.13 30.53
N GLU A 529 -8.89 -12.04 30.65
CA GLU A 529 -8.14 -12.74 31.70
C GLU A 529 -8.59 -12.32 33.09
N ARG A 530 -8.77 -11.01 33.33
CA ARG A 530 -9.23 -10.50 34.62
C ARG A 530 -10.67 -10.91 34.94
N LYS A 531 -11.58 -10.92 33.95
CA LYS A 531 -12.95 -11.43 34.11
C LYS A 531 -12.96 -12.91 34.53
N MET A 532 -12.02 -13.73 34.06
CA MET A 532 -11.89 -15.13 34.48
C MET A 532 -11.38 -15.25 35.92
N GLN A 533 -10.46 -14.38 36.34
CA GLN A 533 -9.91 -14.40 37.70
C GLN A 533 -10.90 -13.86 38.74
N THR A 534 -11.56 -12.74 38.43
CA THR A 534 -12.55 -12.08 39.29
C THR A 534 -13.80 -11.77 38.47
N PRO A 535 -14.84 -12.61 38.51
CA PRO A 535 -16.07 -12.35 37.78
C PRO A 535 -16.78 -11.06 38.20
N LEU A 536 -17.50 -10.43 37.27
CA LEU A 536 -18.19 -9.15 37.50
C LEU A 536 -19.13 -9.15 38.74
N ALA A 537 -19.74 -10.30 39.03
CA ALA A 537 -20.63 -10.48 40.17
C ALA A 537 -19.94 -10.19 41.52
N ASN A 538 -18.63 -10.40 41.61
CA ASN A 538 -17.84 -10.19 42.83
C ASN A 538 -17.72 -8.71 43.18
N PHE A 539 -17.71 -7.82 42.19
CA PHE A 539 -17.65 -6.37 42.43
C PHE A 539 -19.00 -5.84 42.91
N LYS A 540 -20.11 -6.29 42.33
CA LYS A 540 -21.45 -5.77 42.65
C LYS A 540 -21.87 -5.93 44.12
N GLN A 541 -21.25 -6.85 44.86
CA GLN A 541 -21.56 -7.11 46.26
C GLN A 541 -20.78 -6.23 47.26
N ASN A 542 -19.69 -5.55 46.85
CA ASN A 542 -18.73 -4.89 47.75
C ASN A 542 -18.44 -3.41 47.39
N LEU A 543 -19.33 -2.71 46.69
CA LEU A 543 -19.08 -1.32 46.26
C LEU A 543 -19.38 -0.31 47.37
N SER A 544 -18.36 0.45 47.77
CA SER A 544 -18.54 1.65 48.59
C SER A 544 -18.86 2.86 47.70
N CYS A 545 -19.88 3.62 48.06
CA CYS A 545 -20.13 4.93 47.43
C CYS A 545 -19.03 5.92 47.85
N SER A 546 -18.65 6.82 46.95
CA SER A 546 -17.82 7.98 47.30
C SER A 546 -18.69 9.19 47.60
N ASP A 547 -18.23 10.00 48.54
CA ASP A 547 -18.78 11.33 48.81
C ASP A 547 -18.07 12.43 47.98
N ARG A 548 -16.94 12.10 47.34
CA ARG A 548 -16.21 12.98 46.43
C ARG A 548 -16.95 13.06 45.09
N SER A 549 -16.94 14.23 44.46
CA SER A 549 -17.50 14.41 43.11
C SER A 549 -16.53 15.18 42.25
N PHE A 550 -16.14 14.53 41.15
CA PHE A 550 -15.23 15.09 40.16
C PHE A 550 -15.90 16.25 39.42
N LYS A 551 -17.17 16.11 39.02
CA LYS A 551 -17.95 17.19 38.41
C LYS A 551 -18.04 18.44 39.30
N ARG A 552 -18.33 18.26 40.59
CA ARG A 552 -18.45 19.40 41.53
C ARG A 552 -17.11 20.11 41.76
N SER A 553 -16.00 19.37 41.84
CA SER A 553 -14.68 19.99 42.09
C SER A 553 -14.25 20.91 40.93
N LEU A 554 -14.64 20.56 39.70
CA LEU A 554 -14.43 21.36 38.49
C LEU A 554 -15.42 22.54 38.37
N ARG A 555 -16.70 22.37 38.76
CA ARG A 555 -17.72 23.45 38.69
C ARG A 555 -17.63 24.51 39.77
N SER A 556 -17.30 24.13 41.02
CA SER A 556 -17.50 24.99 42.20
C SER A 556 -16.80 26.36 42.16
N ALA A 557 -15.77 26.53 41.32
CA ALA A 557 -15.07 27.81 41.17
C ALA A 557 -15.72 28.74 40.12
N VAL A 558 -16.33 28.19 39.06
CA VAL A 558 -17.01 28.96 37.98
C VAL A 558 -18.28 29.63 38.51
N GLU A 559 -19.00 28.96 39.41
CA GLU A 559 -20.20 29.50 40.05
C GLU A 559 -19.90 30.66 41.03
N HIS A 560 -18.69 30.70 41.61
CA HIS A 560 -18.29 31.77 42.55
C HIS A 560 -17.56 32.94 41.88
N ALA A 561 -16.87 32.73 40.75
CA ALA A 561 -16.09 33.76 40.05
C ALA A 561 -16.80 34.30 38.79
N GLY A 562 -17.83 33.61 38.30
CA GLY A 562 -18.52 33.91 37.04
C GLY A 562 -17.85 33.23 35.83
N PRO A 563 -18.63 32.92 34.76
CA PRO A 563 -18.14 32.21 33.57
C PRO A 563 -17.05 32.97 32.78
N ASP A 564 -16.93 34.29 32.99
CA ASP A 564 -15.92 35.15 32.32
C ASP A 564 -14.68 35.43 33.20
N SER A 565 -14.57 34.81 34.39
CA SER A 565 -13.40 34.98 35.26
C SER A 565 -12.09 34.44 34.66
N GLY A 566 -12.21 33.48 33.75
CA GLY A 566 -11.10 32.71 33.18
C GLY A 566 -10.18 32.10 34.25
N LEU A 567 -10.76 31.69 35.38
CA LEU A 567 -10.08 30.92 36.42
C LEU A 567 -10.03 29.46 35.99
N VAL A 568 -8.84 28.95 35.68
CA VAL A 568 -8.63 27.57 35.23
C VAL A 568 -8.21 26.70 36.39
N ARG A 569 -8.87 25.56 36.59
CA ARG A 569 -8.56 24.57 37.63
C ARG A 569 -7.53 23.56 37.13
N VAL A 570 -6.75 22.96 38.02
CA VAL A 570 -5.74 21.96 37.64
C VAL A 570 -6.16 20.57 38.08
N ILE A 571 -6.22 19.63 37.13
CA ILE A 571 -6.26 18.19 37.35
C ILE A 571 -4.82 17.69 37.23
N SER A 572 -4.28 17.15 38.32
CA SER A 572 -2.88 16.75 38.38
C SER A 572 -2.73 15.25 38.16
N GLU A 573 -1.93 14.87 37.16
CA GLU A 573 -1.81 13.50 36.69
C GLU A 573 -0.57 12.80 37.28
N ILE A 574 -0.80 11.64 37.91
CA ILE A 574 0.23 10.71 38.36
C ILE A 574 0.51 9.74 37.22
N LYS A 575 1.66 9.91 36.55
CA LYS A 575 2.06 9.14 35.36
C LYS A 575 3.54 8.80 35.40
N ARG A 576 3.87 7.51 35.47
CA ARG A 576 5.27 7.05 35.57
C ARG A 576 6.02 7.15 34.24
N ALA A 577 5.37 6.72 33.16
CA ALA A 577 5.92 6.74 31.81
C ALA A 577 4.83 7.13 30.81
N SER A 578 5.21 7.36 29.56
CA SER A 578 4.24 7.47 28.45
C SER A 578 4.85 6.96 27.14
N PRO A 579 4.03 6.51 26.17
CA PRO A 579 4.52 6.03 24.87
C PRO A 579 5.41 7.04 24.13
N SER A 580 5.11 8.34 24.24
CA SER A 580 5.84 9.39 23.52
C SER A 580 7.08 9.91 24.23
N ALA A 581 7.09 9.91 25.57
CA ALA A 581 8.16 10.53 26.36
C ALA A 581 9.01 9.55 27.18
N GLY A 582 8.72 8.25 27.09
CA GLY A 582 9.40 7.20 27.87
C GLY A 582 9.15 7.37 29.37
N THR A 583 10.13 6.98 30.19
CA THR A 583 10.11 7.16 31.65
C THR A 583 10.15 8.64 32.01
N LEU A 584 9.16 9.11 32.78
CA LEU A 584 9.05 10.51 33.18
C LEU A 584 9.65 10.78 34.57
N ARG A 585 9.60 9.79 35.46
CA ARG A 585 10.22 9.84 36.77
C ARG A 585 10.77 8.46 37.13
N ASP A 586 12.01 8.42 37.60
CA ASP A 586 12.70 7.16 37.91
C ASP A 586 11.97 6.38 39.01
N ALA A 587 12.08 5.05 38.96
CA ALA A 587 11.36 4.15 39.86
C ALA A 587 11.65 4.41 41.34
N GLU A 588 12.89 4.79 41.67
CA GLU A 588 13.32 5.10 43.04
C GLU A 588 12.69 6.41 43.57
N ASN A 589 12.28 7.31 42.68
CA ASN A 589 11.72 8.63 43.00
C ASN A 589 10.21 8.73 42.69
N PHE A 590 9.58 7.61 42.33
CA PHE A 590 8.16 7.56 41.99
C PHE A 590 7.36 6.87 43.09
N SER A 591 6.72 7.69 43.94
CA SER A 591 5.76 7.22 44.96
C SER A 591 4.40 7.88 44.70
N PRO A 592 3.41 7.14 44.19
CA PRO A 592 2.04 7.65 43.98
C PRO A 592 1.46 8.28 45.25
N LEU A 593 1.72 7.65 46.42
CA LEU A 593 1.28 8.14 47.72
C LEU A 593 1.87 9.51 48.06
N ALA A 594 3.20 9.67 47.98
CA ALA A 594 3.87 10.92 48.32
C ALA A 594 3.55 12.06 47.35
N ILE A 595 3.32 11.73 46.07
CA ILE A 595 2.87 12.68 45.06
C ILE A 595 1.43 13.12 45.35
N ALA A 596 0.53 12.18 45.65
CA ALA A 596 -0.86 12.48 45.97
C ALA A 596 -1.01 13.38 47.20
N GLN A 597 -0.19 13.18 48.23
CA GLN A 597 -0.16 14.05 49.41
C GLN A 597 0.24 15.50 49.06
N GLN A 598 1.19 15.68 48.14
CA GLN A 598 1.57 17.01 47.65
C GLN A 598 0.42 17.65 46.85
N TYR A 599 -0.28 16.88 46.02
CA TYR A 599 -1.46 17.35 45.27
C TYR A 599 -2.63 17.73 46.18
N GLU A 600 -2.93 16.93 47.21
CA GLU A 600 -3.95 17.25 48.20
C GLU A 600 -3.60 18.54 48.96
N ALA A 601 -2.34 18.69 49.38
CA ALA A 601 -1.86 19.89 50.06
C ALA A 601 -1.96 21.15 49.18
N ALA A 602 -1.66 21.01 47.89
CA ALA A 602 -1.82 22.07 46.88
C ALA A 602 -3.28 22.33 46.46
N LYS A 603 -4.24 21.56 46.97
CA LYS A 603 -5.68 21.71 46.71
C LYS A 603 -6.05 21.69 45.22
N VAL A 604 -5.42 20.79 44.47
CA VAL A 604 -5.75 20.55 43.06
C VAL A 604 -7.22 20.14 42.93
N ALA A 605 -7.83 20.37 41.76
CA ALA A 605 -9.26 20.12 41.59
C ALA A 605 -9.58 18.62 41.52
N ALA A 606 -8.67 17.83 40.97
CA ALA A 606 -8.75 16.37 40.98
C ALA A 606 -7.35 15.78 40.75
N ILE A 607 -7.20 14.49 41.06
CA ILE A 607 -5.99 13.73 40.72
C ILE A 607 -6.35 12.69 39.66
N SER A 608 -5.64 12.73 38.54
CA SER A 608 -5.72 11.70 37.51
C SER A 608 -4.66 10.63 37.77
N VAL A 609 -5.03 9.36 37.81
CA VAL A 609 -4.09 8.25 38.07
C VAL A 609 -4.10 7.32 36.87
N LEU A 610 -2.93 7.15 36.24
CA LEU A 610 -2.76 6.20 35.14
C LEU A 610 -2.66 4.79 35.71
N THR A 611 -3.56 3.89 35.31
CA THR A 611 -3.60 2.51 35.85
C THR A 611 -3.17 1.44 34.87
N ASP A 612 -2.93 1.82 33.62
CA ASP A 612 -2.45 0.90 32.59
C ASP A 612 -0.95 0.56 32.83
N THR A 613 -0.67 -0.74 32.93
CA THR A 613 0.66 -1.26 33.23
C THR A 613 1.60 -1.23 32.04
N LYS A 614 1.11 -1.54 30.84
CA LYS A 614 1.97 -1.77 29.66
C LYS A 614 2.51 -0.46 29.08
N TYR A 615 1.67 0.56 28.95
CA TYR A 615 1.97 1.80 28.23
C TYR A 615 2.35 2.95 29.16
N PHE A 616 1.82 2.96 30.39
CA PHE A 616 2.07 4.05 31.35
C PHE A 616 2.82 3.60 32.62
N GLY A 617 2.98 2.29 32.82
CA GLY A 617 3.70 1.73 33.96
C GLY A 617 2.96 1.87 35.29
N GLY A 618 1.66 2.12 35.25
CA GLY A 618 0.78 2.27 36.41
C GLY A 618 0.02 0.99 36.76
N ARG A 619 -0.72 1.02 37.86
CA ARG A 619 -1.49 -0.13 38.37
C ARG A 619 -2.80 0.34 39.02
N LEU A 620 -3.82 -0.52 39.00
CA LEU A 620 -5.07 -0.25 39.73
C LEU A 620 -4.83 -0.06 41.23
N GLU A 621 -3.86 -0.77 41.82
CA GLU A 621 -3.48 -0.61 43.23
C GLU A 621 -2.95 0.79 43.55
N ASP A 622 -2.46 1.54 42.56
CA ASP A 622 -2.04 2.93 42.75
C ASP A 622 -3.25 3.82 43.05
N LEU A 623 -4.42 3.57 42.45
CA LEU A 623 -5.67 4.27 42.80
C LEU A 623 -6.04 4.06 44.27
N THR A 624 -5.89 2.83 44.79
CA THR A 624 -6.23 2.54 46.19
C THR A 624 -5.29 3.26 47.15
N GLN A 625 -3.99 3.30 46.85
CA GLN A 625 -3.01 4.05 47.63
C GLN A 625 -3.30 5.56 47.62
N VAL A 626 -3.57 6.12 46.44
CA VAL A 626 -3.89 7.54 46.26
C VAL A 626 -5.22 7.88 46.95
N SER A 627 -6.21 6.99 46.89
CA SER A 627 -7.49 7.17 47.57
C SER A 627 -7.37 7.15 49.08
N ALA A 628 -6.45 6.36 49.64
CA ALA A 628 -6.18 6.35 51.07
C ALA A 628 -5.43 7.61 51.54
N ALA A 629 -4.66 8.25 50.67
CA ALA A 629 -3.92 9.49 50.96
C ALA A 629 -4.74 10.78 50.79
N THR A 630 -5.90 10.73 50.15
CA THR A 630 -6.69 11.91 49.76
C THR A 630 -8.01 11.92 50.51
N GLN A 631 -8.36 13.04 51.14
CA GLN A 631 -9.60 13.14 51.93
C GLN A 631 -10.72 13.79 51.14
N ARG A 632 -10.40 14.82 50.34
CA ARG A 632 -11.41 15.64 49.64
C ARG A 632 -11.23 15.67 48.13
N THR A 633 -10.03 15.39 47.62
CA THR A 633 -9.74 15.49 46.18
C THR A 633 -10.26 14.25 45.45
N PRO A 634 -11.14 14.42 44.44
CA PRO A 634 -11.67 13.30 43.66
C PRO A 634 -10.61 12.69 42.73
N LEU A 635 -10.74 11.40 42.46
CA LEU A 635 -9.81 10.62 41.64
C LEU A 635 -10.40 10.23 40.29
N LEU A 636 -9.65 10.50 39.22
CA LEU A 636 -9.93 10.00 37.88
C LEU A 636 -9.09 8.75 37.61
N CYS A 637 -9.75 7.62 37.32
CA CYS A 637 -9.12 6.44 36.75
C CYS A 637 -8.84 6.69 35.27
N LYS A 638 -7.58 6.91 34.93
CA LYS A 638 -7.15 7.14 33.56
C LYS A 638 -6.58 5.85 32.97
N ASP A 639 -7.43 5.13 32.26
CA ASP A 639 -7.14 3.87 31.60
C ASP A 639 -7.87 3.83 30.24
N PHE A 640 -7.52 2.87 29.40
CA PHE A 640 -8.24 2.57 28.17
C PHE A 640 -9.46 1.70 28.50
N ILE A 641 -10.58 2.33 28.84
CA ILE A 641 -11.83 1.61 29.16
C ILE A 641 -12.54 1.20 27.87
N ILE A 642 -12.69 -0.10 27.67
CA ILE A 642 -13.34 -0.72 26.50
C ILE A 642 -14.49 -1.66 26.89
N ASP A 643 -14.64 -1.97 28.18
CA ASP A 643 -15.63 -2.91 28.71
C ASP A 643 -16.23 -2.39 30.02
N GLU A 644 -17.51 -2.68 30.26
CA GLU A 644 -18.21 -2.29 31.49
C GLU A 644 -17.55 -2.85 32.75
N TYR A 645 -16.92 -4.03 32.65
CA TYR A 645 -16.16 -4.64 33.74
C TYR A 645 -15.16 -3.68 34.39
N GLN A 646 -14.41 -2.95 33.56
CA GLN A 646 -13.38 -2.02 34.01
C GLN A 646 -13.97 -0.86 34.83
N ILE A 647 -15.24 -0.50 34.60
CA ILE A 647 -15.91 0.58 35.33
C ILE A 647 -16.21 0.15 36.78
N TYR A 648 -16.71 -1.08 36.97
CA TYR A 648 -16.92 -1.64 38.31
C TYR A 648 -15.60 -1.86 39.05
N GLU A 649 -14.57 -2.31 38.32
CA GLU A 649 -13.23 -2.48 38.84
C GLU A 649 -12.64 -1.13 39.29
N ALA A 650 -12.65 -0.10 38.44
CA ALA A 650 -12.17 1.24 38.78
C ALA A 650 -12.83 1.79 40.06
N ARG A 651 -14.16 1.62 40.20
CA ARG A 651 -14.88 2.03 41.41
C ARG A 651 -14.41 1.27 42.65
N THR A 652 -14.17 -0.04 42.53
CA THR A 652 -13.70 -0.89 43.63
C THR A 652 -12.33 -0.43 44.14
N TYR A 653 -11.47 0.04 43.24
CA TYR A 653 -10.14 0.56 43.58
C TYR A 653 -10.13 2.03 44.05
N GLY A 654 -11.29 2.69 44.09
CA GLY A 654 -11.47 4.02 44.69
C GLY A 654 -11.66 5.19 43.72
N ALA A 655 -11.86 4.92 42.43
CA ALA A 655 -12.08 5.97 41.42
C ALA A 655 -13.42 6.71 41.62
N ASP A 656 -13.41 8.03 41.47
CA ASP A 656 -14.62 8.88 41.48
C ASP A 656 -15.02 9.35 40.07
N ALA A 657 -14.12 9.20 39.11
CA ALA A 657 -14.39 9.39 37.70
C ALA A 657 -13.60 8.39 36.84
N ILE A 658 -14.07 8.19 35.62
CA ILE A 658 -13.41 7.37 34.61
C ILE A 658 -13.15 8.16 33.31
N LEU A 659 -12.09 7.79 32.58
CA LEU A 659 -11.82 8.30 31.23
C LEU A 659 -12.54 7.45 30.17
N LEU A 660 -13.27 8.10 29.27
CA LEU A 660 -13.87 7.50 28.09
C LEU A 660 -13.29 8.15 26.83
N ILE A 661 -12.52 7.41 26.04
CA ILE A 661 -11.86 7.96 24.85
C ILE A 661 -12.78 7.80 23.64
N ALA A 662 -13.21 8.93 23.06
CA ALA A 662 -14.15 8.90 21.95
C ALA A 662 -13.60 8.12 20.75
N ALA A 663 -12.32 8.24 20.43
CA ALA A 663 -11.70 7.56 19.28
C ALA A 663 -11.88 6.03 19.32
N ILE A 664 -11.89 5.40 20.50
CA ILE A 664 -11.94 3.93 20.64
C ILE A 664 -13.32 3.39 21.05
N LEU A 665 -14.32 4.27 21.24
CA LEU A 665 -15.66 3.90 21.69
C LEU A 665 -16.74 4.39 20.71
N THR A 666 -17.77 3.56 20.52
CA THR A 666 -18.98 3.97 19.80
C THR A 666 -19.87 4.86 20.67
N GLU A 667 -20.76 5.63 20.05
CA GLU A 667 -21.74 6.47 20.77
C GLU A 667 -22.56 5.65 21.79
N ASP A 668 -23.05 4.47 21.39
CA ASP A 668 -23.82 3.56 22.25
C ASP A 668 -23.00 3.04 23.44
N GLN A 669 -21.71 2.76 23.24
CA GLN A 669 -20.81 2.37 24.33
C GLN A 669 -20.61 3.53 25.30
N ILE A 670 -20.31 4.73 24.80
CA ILE A 670 -20.13 5.93 25.64
C ILE A 670 -21.39 6.19 26.47
N LYS A 671 -22.56 6.18 25.83
CA LYS A 671 -23.84 6.36 26.51
C LYS A 671 -24.09 5.33 27.61
N ARG A 672 -23.80 4.06 27.33
CA ARG A 672 -23.93 2.96 28.30
C ARG A 672 -22.94 3.11 29.45
N PHE A 673 -21.68 3.44 29.18
CA PHE A 673 -20.64 3.58 30.18
C PHE A 673 -20.87 4.80 31.08
N ILE A 674 -21.38 5.91 30.54
CA ILE A 674 -21.86 7.06 31.32
C ILE A 674 -22.99 6.64 32.26
N ALA A 675 -23.95 5.84 31.79
CA ALA A 675 -25.05 5.36 32.63
C ALA A 675 -24.55 4.51 33.79
N ILE A 676 -23.63 3.57 33.53
CA ILE A 676 -23.02 2.71 34.57
C ILE A 676 -22.20 3.54 35.56
N ALA A 677 -21.38 4.49 35.08
CA ALA A 677 -20.62 5.39 35.96
C ALA A 677 -21.57 6.15 36.90
N ARG A 678 -22.69 6.67 36.38
CA ARG A 678 -23.71 7.37 37.16
C ARG A 678 -24.37 6.46 38.21
N GLU A 679 -24.70 5.23 37.86
CA GLU A 679 -25.23 4.23 38.82
C GLU A 679 -24.25 3.98 39.98
N LEU A 680 -22.95 4.03 39.69
CA LEU A 680 -21.87 3.88 40.67
C LEU A 680 -21.49 5.19 41.38
N LYS A 681 -22.24 6.28 41.16
CA LYS A 681 -21.93 7.64 41.66
C LYS A 681 -20.53 8.13 41.25
N MET A 682 -20.07 7.72 40.08
CA MET A 682 -18.88 8.25 39.43
C MET A 682 -19.26 9.20 38.29
N ASP A 683 -18.33 10.09 37.96
CA ASP A 683 -18.42 10.94 36.77
C ASP A 683 -17.65 10.30 35.59
N ALA A 684 -17.89 10.78 34.36
CA ALA A 684 -17.16 10.35 33.17
C ALA A 684 -16.57 11.55 32.44
N LEU A 685 -15.25 11.55 32.25
CA LEU A 685 -14.53 12.49 31.40
C LEU A 685 -14.44 11.88 30.00
N CYS A 686 -15.12 12.48 29.03
CA CYS A 686 -15.11 12.00 27.64
C CYS A 686 -14.05 12.76 26.84
N GLU A 687 -12.97 12.07 26.47
CA GLU A 687 -11.83 12.63 25.73
C GLU A 687 -12.11 12.68 24.22
N VAL A 688 -11.83 13.81 23.58
CA VAL A 688 -12.03 14.11 22.16
C VAL A 688 -10.82 14.83 21.57
N HIS A 689 -10.63 14.70 20.27
CA HIS A 689 -9.61 15.38 19.47
C HIS A 689 -10.17 16.00 18.19
N THR A 690 -11.39 15.62 17.76
CA THR A 690 -12.00 16.14 16.52
C THR A 690 -13.42 16.66 16.74
N GLU A 691 -13.92 17.47 15.80
CA GLU A 691 -15.31 17.95 15.80
C GLU A 691 -16.34 16.81 15.78
N GLU A 692 -16.08 15.75 14.99
CA GLU A 692 -16.96 14.57 14.95
C GLU A 692 -17.06 13.89 16.31
N GLU A 693 -15.94 13.79 17.03
CA GLU A 693 -15.91 13.23 18.37
C GLU A 693 -16.65 14.10 19.39
N VAL A 694 -16.56 15.43 19.27
CA VAL A 694 -17.36 16.38 20.08
C VAL A 694 -18.85 16.11 19.88
N LEU A 695 -19.31 16.00 18.63
CA LEU A 695 -20.73 15.71 18.34
C LEU A 695 -21.17 14.36 18.91
N LYS A 696 -20.33 13.33 18.77
CA LYS A 696 -20.57 11.98 19.29
C LYS A 696 -20.73 11.96 20.82
N VAL A 697 -19.81 12.58 21.57
CA VAL A 697 -19.90 12.57 23.04
C VAL A 697 -21.07 13.41 23.55
N LEU A 698 -21.42 14.50 22.85
CA LEU A 698 -22.60 15.31 23.17
C LEU A 698 -23.90 14.53 22.95
N ALA A 699 -24.02 13.80 21.83
CA ALA A 699 -25.17 12.92 21.55
C ALA A 699 -25.30 11.79 22.59
N ALA A 700 -24.17 11.24 23.05
CA ALA A 700 -24.13 10.24 24.12
C ALA A 700 -24.49 10.80 25.52
N GLY A 701 -24.59 12.12 25.67
CA GLY A 701 -24.99 12.77 26.91
C GLY A 701 -23.85 13.11 27.88
N ALA A 702 -22.62 13.25 27.38
CA ALA A 702 -21.46 13.65 28.20
C ALA A 702 -21.68 15.00 28.90
N GLU A 703 -21.19 15.11 30.14
CA GLU A 703 -21.23 16.34 30.93
C GLU A 703 -19.85 16.99 31.11
N ILE A 704 -18.79 16.19 31.02
CA ILE A 704 -17.39 16.60 31.15
C ILE A 704 -16.68 16.14 29.88
N ILE A 705 -16.13 17.08 29.13
CA ILE A 705 -15.49 16.85 27.83
C ILE A 705 -14.03 17.26 27.95
N GLY A 706 -13.14 16.31 27.68
CA GLY A 706 -11.69 16.50 27.66
C GLY A 706 -11.21 16.71 26.24
N ILE A 707 -10.57 17.84 25.93
CA ILE A 707 -9.95 18.08 24.62
C ILE A 707 -8.48 17.68 24.72
N ASN A 708 -8.10 16.60 24.04
CA ASN A 708 -6.72 16.15 24.01
C ASN A 708 -5.95 16.92 22.92
N ASN A 709 -5.05 17.81 23.33
CA ASN A 709 -4.23 18.59 22.41
C ASN A 709 -3.13 17.75 21.72
N ARG A 710 -2.98 16.47 22.07
CA ARG A 710 -2.07 15.55 21.40
C ARG A 710 -2.81 14.77 20.32
N ASP A 711 -2.36 14.92 19.08
CA ASP A 711 -2.79 14.04 18.00
C ASP A 711 -2.23 12.63 18.24
N LEU A 712 -3.12 11.63 18.28
CA LEU A 712 -2.75 10.25 18.57
C LEU A 712 -2.24 9.47 17.34
N HIS A 713 -2.30 10.06 16.14
CA HIS A 713 -1.65 9.58 14.92
C HIS A 713 -0.19 10.04 14.82
N THR A 714 0.07 11.32 15.10
CA THR A 714 1.39 11.94 14.93
C THR A 714 2.18 12.13 16.23
N PHE A 715 1.50 12.08 17.39
CA PHE A 715 1.99 12.47 18.71
C PHE A 715 2.36 13.94 18.88
N GLU A 716 2.15 14.77 17.86
CA GLU A 716 2.34 16.22 17.94
C GLU A 716 1.32 16.83 18.91
N ILE A 717 1.74 17.89 19.59
CA ILE A 717 0.91 18.60 20.55
C ILE A 717 0.62 19.98 19.97
N ASP A 718 -0.66 20.31 19.85
CA ASP A 718 -1.13 21.61 19.39
C ASP A 718 -2.28 22.13 20.26
N LEU A 719 -2.01 23.20 21.01
CA LEU A 719 -3.02 23.85 21.86
C LEU A 719 -4.13 24.53 21.03
N GLN A 720 -3.89 24.78 19.74
CA GLN A 720 -4.91 25.30 18.82
C GLN A 720 -6.13 24.35 18.74
N THR A 721 -5.92 23.04 18.95
CA THR A 721 -7.01 22.05 19.07
C THR A 721 -8.07 22.47 20.08
N THR A 722 -7.65 22.97 21.25
CA THR A 722 -8.60 23.46 22.26
C THR A 722 -9.31 24.74 21.82
N HIS A 723 -8.61 25.64 21.12
CA HIS A 723 -9.21 26.86 20.58
C HIS A 723 -10.29 26.57 19.54
N ASP A 724 -10.09 25.54 18.72
CA ASP A 724 -10.99 25.19 17.64
C ASP A 724 -12.23 24.43 18.15
N LEU A 725 -12.04 23.53 19.11
CA LEU A 725 -13.13 22.65 19.60
C LEU A 725 -13.93 23.23 20.77
N ALA A 726 -13.32 24.02 21.65
CA ALA A 726 -14.03 24.57 22.80
C ALA A 726 -15.28 25.40 22.43
N PRO A 727 -15.30 26.21 21.34
CA PRO A 727 -16.50 26.94 20.91
C PRO A 727 -17.69 26.06 20.50
N LEU A 728 -17.43 24.81 20.09
CA LEU A 728 -18.46 23.86 19.66
C LEU A 728 -19.19 23.21 20.86
N ILE A 729 -18.60 23.30 22.05
CA ILE A 729 -19.14 22.68 23.26
C ILE A 729 -20.09 23.65 23.98
N PRO A 730 -21.34 23.24 24.30
CA PRO A 730 -22.28 24.10 25.00
C PRO A 730 -21.74 24.58 26.35
N LYS A 731 -21.95 25.86 26.68
CA LYS A 731 -21.49 26.50 27.94
C LYS A 731 -21.98 25.82 29.23
N SER A 732 -23.00 24.97 29.16
CA SER A 732 -23.51 24.21 30.31
C SER A 732 -22.65 22.98 30.65
N LYS A 733 -21.74 22.60 29.76
CA LYS A 733 -20.80 21.47 29.91
C LYS A 733 -19.50 21.95 30.55
N ILE A 734 -18.75 20.99 31.09
CA ILE A 734 -17.41 21.25 31.64
C ILE A 734 -16.38 20.88 30.58
N ILE A 735 -15.47 21.81 30.29
CA ILE A 735 -14.37 21.62 29.34
C ILE A 735 -13.07 21.48 30.12
N VAL A 736 -12.36 20.39 29.86
CA VAL A 736 -11.00 20.13 30.35
C VAL A 736 -10.07 20.15 29.14
N SER A 737 -9.03 20.97 29.14
CA SER A 737 -7.98 20.92 28.11
C SER A 737 -6.84 20.01 28.58
N GLU A 738 -6.43 19.05 27.77
CA GLU A 738 -5.51 17.99 28.17
C GLU A 738 -4.22 18.01 27.34
N SER A 739 -3.10 17.72 28.00
CA SER A 739 -1.75 17.71 27.40
C SER A 739 -1.26 19.08 26.91
N GLY A 740 0.07 19.25 26.89
CA GLY A 740 0.73 20.42 26.29
C GLY A 740 1.08 21.57 27.23
N PHE A 741 0.60 21.56 28.48
CA PHE A 741 0.88 22.62 29.45
C PHE A 741 2.25 22.46 30.11
N VAL A 742 3.19 23.35 29.77
CA VAL A 742 4.55 23.39 30.33
C VAL A 742 4.75 24.63 31.18
N SER A 743 4.00 25.71 30.94
CA SER A 743 4.15 27.01 31.62
C SER A 743 2.80 27.64 31.94
N GLY A 744 2.80 28.68 32.78
CA GLY A 744 1.61 29.51 33.01
C GLY A 744 1.13 30.23 31.74
N GLU A 745 2.03 30.59 30.82
CA GLU A 745 1.66 31.25 29.55
C GLU A 745 0.73 30.37 28.70
N ASP A 746 1.02 29.06 28.65
CA ASP A 746 0.17 28.08 27.96
C ASP A 746 -1.26 28.06 28.53
N VAL A 747 -1.40 28.27 29.84
CA VAL A 747 -2.71 28.34 30.53
C VAL A 747 -3.41 29.67 30.27
N ALA A 748 -2.66 30.77 30.21
CA ALA A 748 -3.20 32.11 29.98
C ALA A 748 -3.80 32.28 28.58
N GLN A 749 -3.33 31.51 27.59
CA GLN A 749 -3.82 31.55 26.21
C GLN A 749 -5.16 30.83 26.02
N LEU A 750 -5.63 30.03 26.98
CA LEU A 750 -6.83 29.21 26.82
C LEU A 750 -8.12 30.02 26.61
N PRO A 751 -9.09 29.50 25.83
CA PRO A 751 -10.42 30.09 25.70
C PRO A 751 -11.11 30.25 27.07
N PRO A 752 -11.90 31.33 27.28
CA PRO A 752 -12.50 31.65 28.58
C PRO A 752 -13.51 30.61 29.08
N ASN A 753 -14.05 29.77 28.19
CA ASN A 753 -14.99 28.69 28.53
C ASN A 753 -14.30 27.39 28.97
N VAL A 754 -12.97 27.31 28.98
CA VAL A 754 -12.22 26.18 29.54
C VAL A 754 -12.26 26.25 31.06
N ASN A 755 -12.69 25.17 31.72
CA ASN A 755 -12.86 25.13 33.18
C ASN A 755 -11.64 24.57 33.90
N ALA A 756 -10.92 23.65 33.26
CA ALA A 756 -9.76 23.01 33.85
C ALA A 756 -8.73 22.59 32.80
N ILE A 757 -7.51 22.35 33.27
CA ILE A 757 -6.44 21.68 32.52
C ILE A 757 -6.07 20.36 33.19
N LEU A 758 -5.69 19.37 32.39
CA LEU A 758 -5.10 18.12 32.86
C LEU A 758 -3.60 18.11 32.55
N VAL A 759 -2.79 18.10 33.61
CA VAL A 759 -1.33 18.27 33.51
C VAL A 759 -0.62 17.07 34.15
N GLY A 760 0.27 16.43 33.38
CA GLY A 760 1.05 15.29 33.85
C GLY A 760 2.55 15.43 33.60
N THR A 761 2.96 15.52 32.33
CA THR A 761 4.38 15.44 31.96
C THR A 761 5.26 16.51 32.62
N SER A 762 4.79 17.76 32.68
CA SER A 762 5.52 18.85 33.34
C SER A 762 5.60 18.69 34.85
N LEU A 763 4.55 18.16 35.50
CA LEU A 763 4.56 17.87 36.94
C LEU A 763 5.46 16.69 37.29
N MET A 764 5.44 15.61 36.51
CA MET A 764 6.25 14.41 36.78
C MET A 764 7.75 14.64 36.58
N ARG A 765 8.11 15.58 35.70
CA ARG A 765 9.50 16.01 35.47
C ARG A 765 9.96 17.10 36.46
N ALA A 766 9.06 17.72 37.21
CA ALA A 766 9.42 18.78 38.12
C ALA A 766 10.25 18.24 39.31
N GLN A 767 11.28 18.98 39.68
CA GLN A 767 12.04 18.72 40.91
C GLN A 767 11.19 19.03 42.15
N ASN A 768 10.43 20.14 42.10
CA ASN A 768 9.49 20.57 43.13
C ASN A 768 8.09 20.69 42.52
N ILE A 769 7.20 19.76 42.89
CA ILE A 769 5.83 19.70 42.36
C ILE A 769 4.97 20.89 42.83
N PRO A 770 4.95 21.25 44.14
CA PRO A 770 4.25 22.45 44.61
C PRO A 770 4.62 23.73 43.86
N GLU A 771 5.91 24.03 43.69
CA GLU A 771 6.36 25.22 42.96
C GLU A 771 5.87 25.21 41.50
N LYS A 772 5.89 24.04 40.85
CA LYS A 772 5.41 23.92 39.47
C LYS A 772 3.89 24.13 39.36
N LEU A 773 3.13 23.68 40.35
CA LEU A 773 1.69 23.93 40.41
C LEU A 773 1.40 25.42 40.61
N ASP A 774 2.16 26.10 41.49
CA ASP A 774 2.03 27.54 41.70
C ASP A 774 2.33 28.32 40.42
N GLU A 775 3.37 27.93 39.67
CA GLU A 775 3.69 28.52 38.35
C GLU A 775 2.52 28.41 37.37
N LEU A 776 1.90 27.23 37.26
CA LEU A 776 0.77 26.98 36.36
C LEU A 776 -0.49 27.74 36.79
N MET A 777 -0.72 27.91 38.09
CA MET A 777 -1.91 28.57 38.64
C MET A 777 -1.80 30.10 38.68
N ASN A 778 -0.58 30.66 38.75
CA ASN A 778 -0.36 32.11 38.91
C ASN A 778 -0.26 32.89 37.57
N ALA A 779 -0.56 32.26 36.44
CA ALA A 779 -0.43 32.79 35.09
C ALA A 779 -1.12 34.14 34.80
N LYS A 780 -2.07 34.59 35.63
CA LYS A 780 -2.78 35.87 35.47
C LYS A 780 -2.27 37.04 36.30
N SER A 781 -1.25 36.87 37.16
CA SER A 781 -0.65 38.02 37.87
C SER A 781 0.38 38.79 37.02
N LEU A 782 0.78 38.26 35.86
CA LEU A 782 1.84 38.83 35.02
C LEU A 782 1.34 39.69 33.85
N SER A 783 0.03 39.69 33.54
CA SER A 783 -0.54 40.49 32.45
C SER A 783 -1.17 41.82 32.88
N SER A 784 -1.10 42.19 34.17
CA SER A 784 -1.64 43.46 34.71
C SER A 784 -0.58 44.52 35.02
N THR A 785 0.66 44.29 34.59
CA THR A 785 1.74 45.28 34.63
C THR A 785 2.39 45.33 33.26
N PHE A 786 1.74 46.01 32.31
CA PHE A 786 2.35 46.91 31.33
C PHE A 786 1.26 47.74 30.65
#